data_AF-A0A916EBG2-F1
#
_entry.id   AF-A0A916EBG2-F1
#
_cell.length_a   1.000
_cell.length_b   1.000
_cell.length_c   1.000
_cell.angle_alpha   90.00
_cell.angle_beta   90.00
_cell.angle_gamma   90.00
#
_symmetry.space_group_name_H-M   'P 1'
#
loop_
_entity.id
_entity.type
_entity.pdbx_description
1 polymer ?
#
loop_
_entity_poly.entity_id
_entity_poly.type
_entity_poly.pdbx_seq_one_letter_code
_entity_poly.pdbx_strand_id
1 'polypeptide(L)'
;MKKFRYFLFLFLSLTSIVHGCGMSVHIEVTKRAMYTFYNTKSKYNKYAEYIHNSPEFVQAGSFFPDWGFKCMGNDEVSEEAHWPPFMRVGAEYMREKYNNATLEHDHVAQGTIAFIFAIVSHGVADVTWHSIKMNSGFIRAMADLNFMNDFGEAHDVADTGGEFTLSHMSDLDYLVDKWSFPIDDLVEIYRRMNRTVDGKQIIGCARRAFAAAQANKRFGKHFFSVYGEKSPFLIEQSELYHKGGFNNMAADVADCWHELVKWFEFGSTNNIELCNTFRMVSGTLPKNRYQPSSNDLVNLLYKYSVEILKTIGYNIRYHEKNGIGTFEIHRELLRDPITNEPFIELQDDSSEEEESVKVEKYGFDQIFQDVPTNYEQIPLSSNKDSYNLLSSNMINETPFNTKCNLVPDNPITLNIPYSYAQFGHDMVLGDFNGDGIQDLAISAPFYSNIQEIPQTGAIFIINGKKSSSFKVPESTNILDIADKIIYAYNLHDENNNDPQSRFGWSMSVVDLNKDGIDDLAVSAPSFGAKKYIYSGKVYVYFGKKNEGLKENKADLEIYSEQDVLESDWQIEALGQYLSSGDVDGDGFDDLLIGCPYCGIYGKSRTFRLLHTGGVFAFLSSSDHKGNVTIFDYDWSIISPGDQQYEWFGYSINYFKLESMQNPIIIVGAPGYDDHLKAQMSGRIYGFEIIDKNPVKVFDLSGIEKFQEFGSSIITGDFHENGKKLLLVASKSETHEKKFPFYNKDWQAGAIRLIDMQYLKENKRLSDHDMILGKGLLALLHGSESFSHLGSSLLWDDDEKSFWSSEPFTYWESGQILKYSVRSLFDSSQAVSQESIVSDECLVGRERQARFGHKIIKFDFDGDGKKDLVVSSEHSNHAARLSGSVTIILK
;
A
#
# COMPACT_ATOMS: atom_id res chain seq x y z
N MET A 1 23.80 21.10 18.28
CA MET A 1 22.48 21.26 18.93
C MET A 1 21.73 22.56 18.57
N LYS A 2 22.18 23.78 18.89
CA LYS A 2 21.44 25.01 18.50
C LYS A 2 21.26 25.20 16.98
N LYS A 3 22.27 24.86 16.17
CA LYS A 3 22.16 24.86 14.69
C LYS A 3 21.16 23.82 14.17
N PHE A 4 21.04 22.67 14.83
CA PHE A 4 20.12 21.58 14.47
C PHE A 4 18.65 21.90 14.83
N ARG A 5 18.40 22.58 15.96
CA ARG A 5 17.06 23.09 16.32
C ARG A 5 16.60 24.22 15.38
N TYR A 6 17.49 25.13 15.01
CA TYR A 6 17.20 26.19 14.03
C TYR A 6 16.96 25.61 12.62
N PHE A 7 17.65 24.52 12.28
CA PHE A 7 17.50 23.73 11.06
C PHE A 7 16.14 23.02 10.98
N LEU A 8 15.70 22.38 12.06
CA LEU A 8 14.40 21.70 12.13
C LEU A 8 13.25 22.71 11.96
N PHE A 9 13.37 23.88 12.60
CA PHE A 9 12.38 24.96 12.51
C PHE A 9 12.31 25.59 11.10
N LEU A 10 13.47 25.79 10.45
CA LEU A 10 13.53 26.28 9.08
C LEU A 10 12.96 25.26 8.08
N PHE A 11 13.32 23.98 8.19
CA PHE A 11 12.81 22.95 7.30
C PHE A 11 11.29 22.78 7.44
N LEU A 12 10.74 22.74 8.66
CA LEU A 12 9.29 22.68 8.92
C LEU A 12 8.52 23.89 8.37
N SER A 13 9.13 25.09 8.38
CA SER A 13 8.53 26.27 7.74
C SER A 13 8.59 26.24 6.20
N LEU A 14 9.41 25.36 5.63
CA LEU A 14 9.63 25.21 4.18
C LEU A 14 8.81 24.06 3.57
N THR A 15 8.35 23.09 4.36
CA THR A 15 7.52 21.98 3.87
C THR A 15 6.12 22.43 3.45
N SER A 16 5.63 23.56 3.98
CA SER A 16 4.38 24.21 3.51
C SER A 16 4.52 25.00 2.19
N ILE A 17 5.71 24.94 1.58
CA ILE A 17 6.15 25.83 0.50
C ILE A 17 6.67 25.04 -0.73
N VAL A 18 6.85 23.72 -0.60
CA VAL A 18 7.20 22.81 -1.71
C VAL A 18 5.92 22.42 -2.47
N HIS A 19 5.36 23.37 -3.22
CA HIS A 19 4.26 23.12 -4.16
C HIS A 19 4.78 22.73 -5.55
N GLY A 20 5.74 21.80 -5.60
CA GLY A 20 6.29 21.21 -6.81
C GLY A 20 6.55 19.73 -6.56
N CYS A 21 6.16 18.89 -7.52
CA CYS A 21 5.76 17.49 -7.37
C CYS A 21 6.73 16.54 -6.66
N GLY A 22 6.20 15.37 -6.27
CA GLY A 22 6.90 14.28 -5.61
C GLY A 22 8.00 13.65 -6.48
N MET A 23 9.20 14.26 -6.46
CA MET A 23 10.35 13.83 -7.26
C MET A 23 10.77 12.38 -6.99
N SER A 24 10.90 12.00 -5.72
CA SER A 24 11.31 10.64 -5.33
C SER A 24 10.21 9.64 -5.65
N VAL A 25 8.94 10.04 -5.53
CA VAL A 25 7.78 9.24 -5.96
C VAL A 25 7.85 8.95 -7.47
N HIS A 26 8.08 9.95 -8.32
CA HIS A 26 8.24 9.72 -9.77
C HIS A 26 9.43 8.83 -10.11
N ILE A 27 10.54 8.98 -9.40
CA ILE A 27 11.72 8.12 -9.59
C ILE A 27 11.42 6.69 -9.13
N GLU A 28 10.70 6.49 -8.02
CA GLU A 28 10.27 5.18 -7.54
C GLU A 28 9.35 4.48 -8.56
N VAL A 29 8.34 5.18 -9.07
CA VAL A 29 7.45 4.66 -10.12
C VAL A 29 8.25 4.25 -11.35
N THR A 30 9.17 5.09 -11.79
CA THR A 30 10.04 4.82 -12.95
C THR A 30 10.89 3.57 -12.71
N LYS A 31 11.49 3.46 -11.52
CA LYS A 31 12.31 2.30 -11.13
C LYS A 31 11.49 1.00 -11.08
N ARG A 32 10.28 1.03 -10.52
CA ARG A 32 9.37 -0.12 -10.51
C ARG A 32 9.01 -0.54 -11.94
N ALA A 33 8.70 0.41 -12.81
CA ALA A 33 8.38 0.14 -14.21
C ALA A 33 9.55 -0.50 -14.98
N MET A 34 10.80 -0.08 -14.68
CA MET A 34 12.00 -0.68 -15.27
C MET A 34 12.10 -2.18 -15.03
N TYR A 35 11.68 -2.66 -13.85
CA TYR A 35 11.76 -4.07 -13.52
C TYR A 35 10.86 -4.92 -14.43
N THR A 36 9.61 -4.51 -14.61
CA THR A 36 8.68 -5.19 -15.53
C THR A 36 9.19 -5.10 -16.97
N PHE A 37 9.60 -3.90 -17.40
CA PHE A 37 10.01 -3.67 -18.79
C PHE A 37 11.29 -4.41 -19.18
N TYR A 38 12.25 -4.58 -18.25
CA TYR A 38 13.52 -5.28 -18.52
C TYR A 38 13.34 -6.79 -18.73
N ASN A 39 12.35 -7.40 -18.09
CA ASN A 39 12.08 -8.83 -18.22
C ASN A 39 11.38 -9.21 -19.54
N THR A 40 11.26 -8.24 -20.47
CA THR A 40 10.76 -8.49 -21.81
C THR A 40 11.76 -9.32 -22.62
N LYS A 41 11.36 -10.37 -23.33
CA LYS A 41 12.16 -11.16 -24.30
C LYS A 41 11.93 -10.62 -25.71
N SER A 42 11.68 -9.32 -25.85
CA SER A 42 11.37 -8.70 -27.12
C SER A 42 12.63 -8.40 -27.95
N LYS A 43 12.45 -8.23 -29.26
CA LYS A 43 13.50 -7.68 -30.15
C LYS A 43 13.90 -6.23 -29.83
N TYR A 44 13.30 -5.61 -28.82
CA TYR A 44 13.51 -4.22 -28.43
C TYR A 44 14.14 -4.07 -27.04
N ASN A 45 14.69 -5.14 -26.46
CA ASN A 45 15.36 -5.13 -25.15
C ASN A 45 16.48 -4.09 -25.03
N LYS A 46 17.06 -3.65 -26.15
CA LYS A 46 18.04 -2.54 -26.17
C LYS A 46 17.54 -1.27 -25.46
N TYR A 47 16.24 -0.95 -25.52
CA TYR A 47 15.70 0.23 -24.83
C TYR A 47 15.68 0.03 -23.32
N ALA A 48 15.35 -1.17 -22.85
CA ALA A 48 15.43 -1.50 -21.44
C ALA A 48 16.88 -1.40 -20.93
N GLU A 49 17.86 -1.85 -21.74
CA GLU A 49 19.29 -1.66 -21.45
C GLU A 49 19.68 -0.17 -21.40
N TYR A 50 19.20 0.66 -22.33
CA TYR A 50 19.49 2.11 -22.31
C TYR A 50 18.99 2.78 -21.03
N ILE A 51 17.77 2.44 -20.60
CA ILE A 51 17.18 2.94 -19.36
C ILE A 51 17.98 2.44 -18.16
N HIS A 52 18.30 1.13 -18.10
CA HIS A 52 19.05 0.55 -16.99
C HIS A 52 20.47 1.13 -16.86
N ASN A 53 21.16 1.32 -17.99
CA ASN A 53 22.55 1.77 -18.03
C ASN A 53 22.73 3.29 -17.95
N SER A 54 21.64 4.06 -17.89
CA SER A 54 21.68 5.54 -17.86
C SER A 54 20.93 6.14 -16.65
N PRO A 55 21.16 5.66 -15.41
CA PRO A 55 20.37 6.07 -14.25
C PRO A 55 20.42 7.59 -13.99
N GLU A 56 21.52 8.27 -14.34
CA GLU A 56 21.62 9.72 -14.18
C GLU A 56 20.71 10.51 -15.14
N PHE A 57 20.40 9.95 -16.32
CA PHE A 57 19.46 10.55 -17.27
C PHE A 57 18.03 10.19 -16.90
N VAL A 58 17.80 8.95 -16.45
CA VAL A 58 16.47 8.47 -16.04
C VAL A 58 15.95 9.31 -14.89
N GLN A 59 16.71 9.47 -13.81
CA GLN A 59 16.24 10.26 -12.66
C GLN A 59 16.04 11.74 -12.98
N ALA A 60 16.90 12.30 -13.82
CA ALA A 60 16.75 13.66 -14.32
C ALA A 60 15.48 13.81 -15.19
N GLY A 61 15.19 12.82 -16.03
CA GLY A 61 14.00 12.78 -16.89
C GLY A 61 12.70 12.53 -16.11
N SER A 62 12.73 11.74 -15.04
CA SER A 62 11.57 11.52 -14.15
C SER A 62 11.14 12.80 -13.43
N PHE A 63 12.07 13.73 -13.19
CA PHE A 63 11.76 15.07 -12.69
C PHE A 63 11.41 16.06 -13.81
N PHE A 64 11.96 15.86 -15.01
CA PHE A 64 12.04 16.92 -16.00
C PHE A 64 10.73 17.63 -16.30
N PRO A 65 9.55 17.00 -16.43
CA PRO A 65 8.33 17.74 -16.74
C PRO A 65 8.01 18.88 -15.76
N ASP A 66 8.47 18.81 -14.51
CA ASP A 66 8.32 19.85 -13.50
C ASP A 66 9.41 20.93 -13.47
N TRP A 67 10.39 20.87 -14.36
CA TRP A 67 11.59 21.70 -14.31
C TRP A 67 11.34 23.21 -14.18
N GLY A 68 10.23 23.68 -14.74
CA GLY A 68 9.85 25.08 -14.91
C GLY A 68 8.73 25.58 -13.99
N PHE A 69 8.10 24.74 -13.17
CA PHE A 69 7.06 25.23 -12.25
C PHE A 69 7.62 26.14 -11.16
N LYS A 70 6.99 27.30 -10.97
CA LYS A 70 7.44 28.37 -10.08
C LYS A 70 8.94 28.69 -10.27
N CYS A 71 9.45 28.49 -11.48
CA CYS A 71 10.83 28.66 -11.87
C CYS A 71 10.90 29.69 -13.00
N MET A 72 11.40 30.89 -12.72
CA MET A 72 11.76 31.85 -13.77
C MET A 72 10.65 32.10 -14.83
N GLY A 73 9.37 31.88 -14.49
CA GLY A 73 8.23 32.04 -15.39
C GLY A 73 8.07 30.94 -16.46
N ASN A 74 8.59 29.73 -16.24
CA ASN A 74 8.60 28.64 -17.21
C ASN A 74 7.45 27.62 -17.03
N ASP A 75 6.43 27.94 -16.24
CA ASP A 75 5.34 27.02 -15.90
C ASP A 75 4.64 26.45 -17.15
N GLU A 76 4.31 27.29 -18.14
CA GLU A 76 3.62 26.86 -19.38
C GLU A 76 4.48 25.94 -20.25
N VAL A 77 5.77 26.24 -20.41
CA VAL A 77 6.66 25.39 -21.22
C VAL A 77 7.02 24.10 -20.49
N SER A 78 7.06 24.09 -19.16
CA SER A 78 7.23 22.90 -18.34
C SER A 78 6.02 21.96 -18.47
N GLU A 79 4.82 22.51 -18.34
CA GLU A 79 3.56 21.77 -18.49
C GLU A 79 3.51 20.99 -19.81
N GLU A 80 3.99 21.57 -20.91
CA GLU A 80 4.01 20.90 -22.23
C GLU A 80 4.82 19.59 -22.26
N ALA A 81 5.84 19.45 -21.41
CA ALA A 81 6.67 18.25 -21.34
C ALA A 81 5.93 17.03 -20.74
N HIS A 82 4.85 17.23 -19.99
CA HIS A 82 4.02 16.14 -19.44
C HIS A 82 3.24 15.39 -20.53
N TRP A 83 3.10 16.00 -21.71
CA TRP A 83 2.11 15.58 -22.68
C TRP A 83 2.73 14.93 -23.94
N PRO A 84 2.00 14.00 -24.59
CA PRO A 84 2.48 13.28 -25.77
C PRO A 84 3.10 14.11 -26.91
N PRO A 85 2.66 15.36 -27.21
CA PRO A 85 3.31 16.16 -28.25
C PRO A 85 4.82 16.36 -28.03
N PHE A 86 5.26 16.57 -26.79
CA PHE A 86 6.68 16.72 -26.47
C PHE A 86 7.45 15.43 -26.72
N MET A 87 6.92 14.31 -26.20
CA MET A 87 7.52 12.99 -26.32
C MET A 87 7.61 12.54 -27.79
N ARG A 88 6.59 12.86 -28.61
CA ARG A 88 6.60 12.54 -30.05
C ARG A 88 7.68 13.31 -30.77
N VAL A 89 7.75 14.63 -30.57
CA VAL A 89 8.79 15.46 -31.20
C VAL A 89 10.18 15.02 -30.76
N GLY A 90 10.34 14.63 -29.50
CA GLY A 90 11.55 14.00 -28.97
C GLY A 90 11.93 12.71 -29.71
N ALA A 91 11.00 11.77 -29.85
CA ALA A 91 11.24 10.52 -30.57
C ALA A 91 11.58 10.76 -32.05
N GLU A 92 10.85 11.64 -32.74
CA GLU A 92 11.13 12.05 -34.13
C GLU A 92 12.52 12.66 -34.27
N TYR A 93 12.87 13.60 -33.40
CA TYR A 93 14.18 14.24 -33.38
C TYR A 93 15.32 13.24 -33.18
N MET A 94 15.19 12.31 -32.24
CA MET A 94 16.23 11.30 -31.98
C MET A 94 16.44 10.38 -33.18
N ARG A 95 15.37 10.00 -33.89
CA ARG A 95 15.45 9.20 -35.12
C ARG A 95 16.13 9.94 -36.28
N GLU A 96 15.95 11.26 -36.36
CA GLU A 96 16.58 12.09 -37.38
C GLU A 96 18.05 12.36 -37.09
N LYS A 97 18.39 12.59 -35.82
CA LYS A 97 19.75 12.94 -35.39
C LYS A 97 20.68 11.74 -35.36
N TYR A 98 20.20 10.57 -34.93
CA TYR A 98 21.00 9.37 -34.73
C TYR A 98 20.55 8.24 -35.67
N ASN A 99 21.48 7.69 -36.46
CA ASN A 99 21.20 6.47 -37.23
C ASN A 99 21.41 5.22 -36.35
N ASN A 100 20.77 4.10 -36.70
CA ASN A 100 20.82 2.87 -35.89
C ASN A 100 22.25 2.35 -35.63
N ALA A 101 23.19 2.53 -36.57
CA ALA A 101 24.57 2.07 -36.40
C ALA A 101 25.38 2.91 -35.40
N THR A 102 25.06 4.21 -35.27
CA THR A 102 25.67 5.13 -34.29
C THR A 102 25.04 5.04 -32.91
N LEU A 103 23.75 4.70 -32.82
CA LEU A 103 22.98 4.70 -31.58
C LEU A 103 23.46 3.63 -30.57
N GLU A 104 23.89 2.47 -31.05
CA GLU A 104 24.33 1.36 -30.20
C GLU A 104 25.63 1.65 -29.42
N HIS A 105 26.40 2.66 -29.85
CA HIS A 105 27.70 3.00 -29.23
C HIS A 105 27.76 4.44 -28.69
N ASP A 106 26.67 5.20 -28.79
CA ASP A 106 26.60 6.57 -28.30
C ASP A 106 25.83 6.63 -26.97
N HIS A 107 26.58 6.62 -25.87
CA HIS A 107 26.02 6.70 -24.52
C HIS A 107 25.17 7.96 -24.28
N VAL A 108 25.46 9.08 -24.96
CA VAL A 108 24.65 10.29 -24.84
C VAL A 108 23.32 10.12 -25.55
N ALA A 109 23.32 9.50 -26.73
CA ALA A 109 22.09 9.19 -27.44
C ALA A 109 21.21 8.20 -26.66
N GLN A 110 21.82 7.15 -26.09
CA GLN A 110 21.15 6.17 -25.24
C GLN A 110 20.57 6.82 -23.98
N GLY A 111 21.35 7.65 -23.30
CA GLY A 111 20.92 8.42 -22.13
C GLY A 111 19.78 9.38 -22.46
N THR A 112 19.82 10.05 -23.62
CA THR A 112 18.74 10.95 -24.06
C THR A 112 17.45 10.19 -24.37
N ILE A 113 17.54 8.99 -24.96
CA ILE A 113 16.38 8.11 -25.12
C ILE A 113 15.83 7.72 -23.74
N ALA A 114 16.68 7.27 -22.82
CA ALA A 114 16.28 6.92 -21.45
C ALA A 114 15.61 8.09 -20.72
N PHE A 115 16.10 9.31 -20.92
CA PHE A 115 15.50 10.55 -20.41
C PHE A 115 14.06 10.75 -20.91
N ILE A 116 13.79 10.50 -22.20
CA ILE A 116 12.44 10.60 -22.78
C ILE A 116 11.51 9.52 -22.23
N PHE A 117 12.01 8.28 -22.02
CA PHE A 117 11.24 7.23 -21.35
C PHE A 117 10.84 7.66 -19.93
N ALA A 118 11.75 8.28 -19.19
CA ALA A 118 11.47 8.78 -17.86
C ALA A 118 10.47 9.96 -17.83
N ILE A 119 10.46 10.83 -18.86
CA ILE A 119 9.39 11.84 -19.04
C ILE A 119 8.02 11.18 -19.23
N VAL A 120 7.94 10.11 -20.02
CA VAL A 120 6.69 9.34 -20.18
C VAL A 120 6.24 8.77 -18.84
N SER A 121 7.18 8.25 -18.03
CA SER A 121 6.87 7.73 -16.70
C SER A 121 6.20 8.78 -15.81
N HIS A 122 6.76 9.98 -15.78
CA HIS A 122 6.22 11.11 -15.02
C HIS A 122 4.79 11.46 -15.46
N GLY A 123 4.58 11.75 -16.75
CA GLY A 123 3.25 12.16 -17.24
C GLY A 123 2.17 11.10 -17.09
N VAL A 124 2.53 9.81 -17.09
CA VAL A 124 1.60 8.71 -16.78
C VAL A 124 1.23 8.68 -15.30
N ALA A 125 2.22 8.80 -14.40
CA ALA A 125 2.00 8.81 -12.96
C ALA A 125 1.03 9.94 -12.54
N ASP A 126 1.22 11.15 -13.08
CA ASP A 126 0.40 12.32 -12.79
C ASP A 126 -1.09 12.10 -13.00
N VAL A 127 -1.46 11.40 -14.08
CA VAL A 127 -2.87 11.21 -14.43
C VAL A 127 -3.62 10.52 -13.31
N THR A 128 -3.06 9.46 -12.73
CA THR A 128 -3.70 8.69 -11.66
C THR A 128 -3.46 9.28 -10.28
N TRP A 129 -2.26 9.80 -10.00
CA TRP A 129 -1.93 10.43 -8.72
C TRP A 129 -2.82 11.67 -8.48
N HIS A 130 -2.78 12.64 -9.40
CA HIS A 130 -3.60 13.86 -9.33
C HIS A 130 -5.06 13.66 -9.76
N SER A 131 -5.47 12.42 -10.04
CA SER A 131 -6.87 12.08 -10.40
C SER A 131 -7.40 12.89 -11.59
N ILE A 132 -6.58 13.10 -12.63
CA ILE A 132 -6.90 13.91 -13.80
C ILE A 132 -8.05 13.23 -14.57
N LYS A 133 -9.23 13.86 -14.58
CA LYS A 133 -10.50 13.31 -15.11
C LYS A 133 -10.94 11.98 -14.49
N MET A 134 -10.43 11.64 -13.30
CA MET A 134 -10.83 10.46 -12.56
C MET A 134 -11.55 10.91 -11.29
N ASN A 135 -12.71 10.33 -10.97
CA ASN A 135 -13.43 10.67 -9.74
C ASN A 135 -12.92 9.89 -8.52
N SER A 136 -12.30 8.73 -8.74
CA SER A 136 -11.74 7.84 -7.70
C SER A 136 -10.24 7.59 -7.87
N GLY A 137 -9.48 8.59 -8.36
CA GLY A 137 -8.01 8.53 -8.33
C GLY A 137 -7.44 8.79 -6.92
N PHE A 138 -6.13 8.65 -6.77
CA PHE A 138 -5.45 8.63 -5.47
C PHE A 138 -5.76 9.86 -4.59
N ILE A 139 -5.43 11.07 -5.05
CA ILE A 139 -5.64 12.30 -4.26
C ILE A 139 -7.12 12.58 -4.00
N ARG A 140 -8.04 12.21 -4.90
CA ARG A 140 -9.48 12.37 -4.63
C ARG A 140 -9.98 11.44 -3.55
N ALA A 141 -9.59 10.17 -3.61
CA ALA A 141 -9.93 9.21 -2.57
C ALA A 141 -9.37 9.66 -1.21
N MET A 142 -8.12 10.14 -1.20
CA MET A 142 -7.51 10.72 -0.01
C MET A 142 -8.26 11.97 0.49
N ALA A 143 -8.72 12.84 -0.43
CA ALA A 143 -9.48 14.04 -0.07
C ALA A 143 -10.80 13.69 0.62
N ASP A 144 -11.58 12.78 0.04
CA ASP A 144 -12.84 12.30 0.63
C ASP A 144 -12.59 11.68 2.02
N LEU A 145 -11.59 10.81 2.15
CA LEU A 145 -11.35 10.04 3.38
C LEU A 145 -10.64 10.82 4.50
N ASN A 146 -9.68 11.69 4.18
CA ASN A 146 -8.78 12.30 5.17
C ASN A 146 -8.83 13.84 5.22
N PHE A 147 -9.51 14.50 4.28
CA PHE A 147 -9.57 15.97 4.21
C PHE A 147 -10.97 16.56 4.04
N MET A 148 -12.04 15.86 4.44
CA MET A 148 -13.44 16.31 4.36
C MET A 148 -13.80 16.75 2.92
N ASN A 149 -13.28 16.02 1.92
CA ASN A 149 -13.39 16.33 0.50
C ASN A 149 -12.70 17.64 0.07
N ASP A 150 -11.76 18.17 0.86
CA ASP A 150 -10.86 19.27 0.44
C ASP A 150 -9.73 18.71 -0.43
N PHE A 151 -9.95 18.76 -1.74
CA PHE A 151 -8.94 18.33 -2.72
C PHE A 151 -7.67 19.17 -2.68
N GLY A 152 -7.74 20.46 -2.33
CA GLY A 152 -6.56 21.33 -2.32
C GLY A 152 -5.62 20.98 -1.17
N GLU A 153 -6.16 20.77 0.03
CA GLU A 153 -5.37 20.33 1.18
C GLU A 153 -4.81 18.92 0.97
N ALA A 154 -5.63 18.00 0.45
CA ALA A 154 -5.19 16.66 0.11
C ALA A 154 -4.05 16.69 -0.93
N HIS A 155 -4.16 17.51 -1.97
CA HIS A 155 -3.12 17.66 -2.98
C HIS A 155 -1.80 18.12 -2.38
N ASP A 156 -1.83 19.16 -1.53
CA ASP A 156 -0.63 19.68 -0.86
C ASP A 156 0.02 18.64 0.06
N VAL A 157 -0.79 17.83 0.75
CA VAL A 157 -0.31 16.74 1.61
C VAL A 157 0.24 15.57 0.80
N ALA A 158 -0.39 15.18 -0.30
CA ALA A 158 0.05 14.05 -1.12
C ALA A 158 1.43 14.30 -1.74
N ASP A 159 1.64 15.48 -2.34
CA ASP A 159 2.86 15.76 -3.11
C ASP A 159 4.10 15.77 -2.21
N THR A 160 4.01 16.43 -1.05
CA THR A 160 5.14 16.48 -0.11
C THR A 160 5.17 15.27 0.82
N GLY A 161 4.01 14.81 1.29
CA GLY A 161 3.90 13.68 2.19
C GLY A 161 4.30 12.37 1.52
N GLY A 162 4.05 12.21 0.22
CA GLY A 162 4.48 11.05 -0.55
C GLY A 162 6.00 10.88 -0.55
N GLU A 163 6.76 11.97 -0.66
CA GLU A 163 8.22 11.97 -0.57
C GLU A 163 8.74 11.46 0.77
N PHE A 164 8.15 11.94 1.87
CA PHE A 164 8.59 11.59 3.22
C PHE A 164 8.07 10.23 3.67
N THR A 165 6.91 9.82 3.20
CA THR A 165 6.38 8.45 3.36
C THR A 165 7.28 7.47 2.64
N LEU A 166 7.62 7.74 1.37
CA LEU A 166 8.56 6.90 0.63
C LEU A 166 9.96 6.85 1.29
N SER A 167 10.46 7.99 1.81
CA SER A 167 11.74 8.04 2.52
C SER A 167 11.71 7.32 3.88
N HIS A 168 10.52 7.14 4.47
CA HIS A 168 10.33 6.37 5.68
C HIS A 168 10.36 4.87 5.38
N MET A 169 9.69 4.47 4.29
CA MET A 169 9.59 3.09 3.80
C MET A 169 10.90 2.58 3.18
N SER A 170 11.77 3.47 2.70
CA SER A 170 13.00 3.11 1.98
C SER A 170 14.13 4.12 2.24
N ASP A 171 15.36 3.63 2.33
CA ASP A 171 16.56 4.47 2.43
C ASP A 171 16.89 5.23 1.13
N LEU A 172 16.13 4.98 0.05
CA LEU A 172 16.29 5.66 -1.24
C LEU A 172 17.70 5.52 -1.84
N ASP A 173 18.43 4.45 -1.52
CA ASP A 173 19.82 4.23 -1.93
C ASP A 173 20.01 4.21 -3.45
N TYR A 174 18.97 3.80 -4.18
CA TYR A 174 18.92 3.80 -5.63
C TYR A 174 18.91 5.21 -6.26
N LEU A 175 18.62 6.27 -5.48
CA LEU A 175 18.76 7.65 -5.96
C LEU A 175 20.24 7.93 -6.19
N VAL A 176 20.61 8.19 -7.45
CA VAL A 176 22.02 8.36 -7.80
C VAL A 176 22.49 9.74 -7.40
N ASP A 177 23.76 9.83 -7.01
CA ASP A 177 24.42 11.08 -6.62
C ASP A 177 24.78 11.96 -7.84
N LYS A 178 24.21 11.67 -9.02
CA LYS A 178 24.49 12.36 -10.30
C LYS A 178 23.24 12.44 -11.17
N TRP A 179 22.90 13.62 -11.69
CA TRP A 179 21.86 13.83 -12.72
C TRP A 179 22.46 14.44 -13.98
N SER A 180 22.03 13.96 -15.16
CA SER A 180 22.47 14.47 -16.46
C SER A 180 21.30 14.89 -17.33
N PHE A 181 21.37 16.10 -17.87
CA PHE A 181 20.35 16.71 -18.72
C PHE A 181 20.90 16.91 -20.15
N PRO A 182 20.22 16.40 -21.18
CA PRO A 182 20.61 16.61 -22.57
C PRO A 182 20.15 17.98 -23.09
N ILE A 183 20.78 19.04 -22.61
CA ILE A 183 20.31 20.43 -22.77
C ILE A 183 20.15 20.86 -24.23
N ASP A 184 21.15 20.59 -25.08
CA ASP A 184 21.09 20.96 -26.50
C ASP A 184 19.90 20.26 -27.19
N ASP A 185 19.65 19.00 -26.84
CA ASP A 185 18.55 18.20 -27.38
C ASP A 185 17.19 18.70 -26.89
N LEU A 186 17.07 19.03 -25.60
CA LEU A 186 15.84 19.58 -25.02
C LEU A 186 15.48 20.94 -25.63
N VAL A 187 16.46 21.83 -25.80
CA VAL A 187 16.24 23.14 -26.44
C VAL A 187 15.79 22.95 -27.89
N GLU A 188 16.38 22.00 -28.63
CA GLU A 188 15.99 21.69 -30.00
C GLU A 188 14.58 21.09 -30.10
N ILE A 189 14.18 20.22 -29.16
CA ILE A 189 12.82 19.66 -29.09
C ILE A 189 11.79 20.78 -28.88
N TYR A 190 12.01 21.67 -27.91
CA TYR A 190 11.14 22.84 -27.70
C TYR A 190 11.11 23.75 -28.93
N ARG A 191 12.26 23.98 -29.59
CA ARG A 191 12.34 24.78 -30.82
C ARG A 191 11.45 24.18 -31.92
N ARG A 192 11.43 22.86 -32.07
CA ARG A 192 10.56 22.14 -33.02
C ARG A 192 9.08 22.23 -32.67
N MET A 193 8.76 22.40 -31.38
CA MET A 193 7.41 22.71 -30.89
C MET A 193 7.07 24.21 -30.97
N ASN A 194 7.91 25.03 -31.61
CA ASN A 194 7.75 26.47 -31.70
C ASN A 194 7.70 27.15 -30.32
N ARG A 195 8.55 26.67 -29.40
CA ARG A 195 8.84 27.27 -28.10
C ARG A 195 10.28 27.74 -28.05
N THR A 196 10.53 28.80 -27.28
CA THR A 196 11.88 29.32 -27.02
C THR A 196 12.18 29.09 -25.55
N VAL A 197 13.18 28.26 -25.27
CA VAL A 197 13.63 27.94 -23.91
C VAL A 197 15.14 28.15 -23.83
N ASP A 198 15.61 28.83 -22.78
CA ASP A 198 17.05 28.97 -22.52
C ASP A 198 17.53 27.78 -21.68
N GLY A 199 18.50 27.03 -22.20
CA GLY A 199 19.10 25.89 -21.50
C GLY A 199 19.68 26.25 -20.12
N LYS A 200 20.10 27.51 -19.92
CA LYS A 200 20.54 27.98 -18.59
C LYS A 200 19.41 28.06 -17.58
N GLN A 201 18.18 28.33 -18.02
CA GLN A 201 17.01 28.32 -17.14
C GLN A 201 16.66 26.89 -16.72
N ILE A 202 16.73 25.93 -17.65
CA ILE A 202 16.56 24.50 -17.36
C ILE A 202 17.55 24.08 -16.26
N ILE A 203 18.84 24.33 -16.47
CA ILE A 203 19.89 23.99 -15.50
C ILE A 203 19.71 24.73 -14.17
N GLY A 204 19.38 26.02 -14.22
CA GLY A 204 19.14 26.82 -13.03
C GLY A 204 18.08 26.21 -12.11
N CYS A 205 17.03 25.63 -12.69
CA CYS A 205 15.93 25.07 -11.93
C CYS A 205 16.07 23.58 -11.61
N ALA A 206 16.60 22.79 -12.54
CA ALA A 206 16.97 21.39 -12.31
C ALA A 206 17.96 21.24 -11.14
N ARG A 207 18.89 22.19 -10.97
CA ARG A 207 19.81 22.19 -9.82
C ARG A 207 19.09 22.21 -8.47
N ARG A 208 17.93 22.85 -8.39
CA ARG A 208 17.15 23.00 -7.16
C ARG A 208 16.47 21.69 -6.80
N ALA A 209 15.86 21.05 -7.79
CA ALA A 209 15.26 19.74 -7.67
C ALA A 209 16.29 18.68 -7.28
N PHE A 210 17.45 18.68 -7.95
CA PHE A 210 18.55 17.78 -7.56
C PHE A 210 18.96 17.98 -6.10
N ALA A 211 19.13 19.22 -5.64
CA ALA A 211 19.46 19.49 -4.24
C ALA A 211 18.36 19.00 -3.27
N ALA A 212 17.10 19.18 -3.62
CA ALA A 212 15.97 18.76 -2.81
C ALA A 212 15.83 17.23 -2.76
N ALA A 213 15.99 16.51 -3.88
CA ALA A 213 16.01 15.05 -3.93
C ALA A 213 17.15 14.46 -3.07
N GLN A 214 18.35 15.05 -3.16
CA GLN A 214 19.50 14.63 -2.36
C GLN A 214 19.33 14.92 -0.86
N ALA A 215 18.60 15.99 -0.51
CA ALA A 215 18.21 16.26 0.86
C ALA A 215 17.14 15.28 1.35
N ASN A 216 16.15 14.96 0.51
CA ASN A 216 15.10 13.97 0.83
C ASN A 216 15.70 12.60 1.12
N LYS A 217 16.59 12.09 0.24
CA LYS A 217 17.36 10.85 0.44
C LYS A 217 17.98 10.75 1.83
N ARG A 218 18.51 11.87 2.35
CA ARG A 218 19.30 11.90 3.59
C ARG A 218 18.50 12.25 4.84
N PHE A 219 17.38 12.96 4.70
CA PHE A 219 16.65 13.54 5.84
C PHE A 219 15.14 13.36 5.79
N GLY A 220 14.56 12.96 4.66
CA GLY A 220 13.12 12.89 4.43
C GLY A 220 12.38 12.10 5.50
N LYS A 221 12.96 10.97 5.93
CA LYS A 221 12.40 10.11 6.98
C LYS A 221 12.13 10.81 8.32
N HIS A 222 12.86 11.87 8.64
CA HIS A 222 12.65 12.63 9.88
C HIS A 222 11.43 13.56 9.82
N PHE A 223 10.85 13.76 8.64
CA PHE A 223 9.66 14.58 8.40
C PHE A 223 8.41 13.76 8.16
N PHE A 224 8.53 12.42 8.15
CA PHE A 224 7.42 11.49 7.97
C PHE A 224 6.24 11.81 8.90
N SER A 225 6.47 11.94 10.21
CA SER A 225 5.40 12.14 11.18
C SER A 225 4.55 13.39 10.96
N VAL A 226 5.10 14.44 10.33
CA VAL A 226 4.40 15.71 10.03
C VAL A 226 3.28 15.50 9.01
N TYR A 227 3.45 14.55 8.11
CA TYR A 227 2.51 14.24 7.02
C TYR A 227 1.75 12.95 7.30
N GLY A 228 2.43 11.94 7.85
CA GLY A 228 1.83 10.68 8.27
C GLY A 228 0.66 10.89 9.20
N GLU A 229 0.76 11.80 10.19
CA GLU A 229 -0.34 12.08 11.13
C GLU A 229 -1.61 12.62 10.45
N LYS A 230 -1.48 13.25 9.27
CA LYS A 230 -2.60 13.90 8.56
C LYS A 230 -3.40 12.94 7.69
N SER A 231 -2.78 11.86 7.23
CA SER A 231 -3.39 10.94 6.28
C SER A 231 -2.92 9.51 6.50
N PRO A 232 -3.71 8.68 7.21
CA PRO A 232 -3.51 7.24 7.22
C PRO A 232 -3.58 6.64 5.81
N PHE A 233 -4.45 7.18 4.93
CA PHE A 233 -4.54 6.73 3.55
C PHE A 233 -3.19 6.81 2.82
N LEU A 234 -2.41 7.87 3.02
CA LEU A 234 -1.11 8.01 2.40
C LEU A 234 -0.10 6.95 2.86
N ILE A 235 -0.15 6.56 4.14
CA ILE A 235 0.73 5.52 4.70
C ILE A 235 0.34 4.16 4.14
N GLU A 236 -0.95 3.84 4.19
CA GLU A 236 -1.43 2.48 3.92
C GLU A 236 -1.68 2.18 2.44
N GLN A 237 -2.02 3.20 1.64
CA GLN A 237 -2.51 3.02 0.27
C GLN A 237 -1.49 3.46 -0.79
N SER A 238 -0.40 4.14 -0.41
CA SER A 238 0.60 4.68 -1.36
C SER A 238 1.12 3.67 -2.37
N GLU A 239 1.28 2.41 -1.98
CA GLU A 239 1.80 1.37 -2.88
C GLU A 239 0.71 0.58 -3.62
N LEU A 240 -0.35 0.23 -2.90
CA LEU A 240 -1.29 -0.83 -3.27
C LEU A 240 -2.61 -0.31 -3.86
N TYR A 241 -2.93 0.98 -3.68
CA TYR A 241 -4.17 1.56 -4.18
C TYR A 241 -4.34 1.28 -5.68
N HIS A 242 -5.49 0.72 -6.04
CA HIS A 242 -5.75 0.25 -7.41
C HIS A 242 -5.77 1.38 -8.43
N LYS A 243 -6.03 2.63 -8.02
CA LYS A 243 -6.10 3.82 -8.90
C LYS A 243 -5.07 4.89 -8.53
N GLY A 244 -3.80 4.58 -8.74
CA GLY A 244 -2.70 5.54 -8.57
C GLY A 244 -1.76 5.26 -7.41
N GLY A 245 -1.81 4.08 -6.79
CA GLY A 245 -0.68 3.62 -5.96
C GLY A 245 0.57 3.37 -6.81
N PHE A 246 1.76 3.37 -6.19
CA PHE A 246 3.06 3.27 -6.88
C PHE A 246 3.14 2.06 -7.81
N ASN A 247 2.62 0.90 -7.39
CA ASN A 247 2.60 -0.29 -8.25
C ASN A 247 1.67 -0.12 -9.45
N ASN A 248 0.48 0.48 -9.27
CA ASN A 248 -0.44 0.76 -10.37
C ASN A 248 0.22 1.67 -11.42
N MET A 249 0.78 2.80 -10.95
CA MET A 249 1.45 3.75 -11.83
C MET A 249 2.61 3.09 -12.59
N ALA A 250 3.42 2.28 -11.91
CA ALA A 250 4.54 1.59 -12.54
C ALA A 250 4.11 0.61 -13.65
N ALA A 251 2.99 -0.09 -13.47
CA ALA A 251 2.44 -0.98 -14.48
C ALA A 251 1.92 -0.21 -15.70
N ASP A 252 1.19 0.89 -15.48
CA ASP A 252 0.75 1.79 -16.56
C ASP A 252 1.94 2.37 -17.35
N VAL A 253 3.04 2.70 -16.66
CA VAL A 253 4.27 3.19 -17.29
C VAL A 253 4.90 2.11 -18.16
N ALA A 254 5.05 0.89 -17.65
CA ALA A 254 5.61 -0.23 -18.41
C ALA A 254 4.79 -0.49 -19.69
N ASP A 255 3.46 -0.51 -19.59
CA ASP A 255 2.55 -0.64 -20.74
C ASP A 255 2.72 0.52 -21.73
N CYS A 256 2.87 1.75 -21.24
CA CYS A 256 3.07 2.93 -22.09
C CYS A 256 4.42 2.91 -22.82
N TRP A 257 5.47 2.39 -22.19
CA TRP A 257 6.80 2.25 -22.79
C TRP A 257 6.82 1.28 -23.98
N HIS A 258 6.00 0.22 -23.97
CA HIS A 258 5.88 -0.68 -25.13
C HIS A 258 5.41 0.03 -26.40
N GLU A 259 4.51 1.01 -26.27
CA GLU A 259 4.05 1.83 -27.39
C GLU A 259 5.08 2.91 -27.76
N LEU A 260 5.79 3.48 -26.78
CA LEU A 260 6.87 4.45 -27.02
C LEU A 260 8.01 3.83 -27.85
N VAL A 261 8.35 2.56 -27.62
CA VAL A 261 9.31 1.81 -28.44
C VAL A 261 8.91 1.86 -29.92
N LYS A 262 7.61 1.72 -30.24
CA LYS A 262 7.14 1.78 -31.64
C LYS A 262 7.38 3.17 -32.24
N TRP A 263 7.28 4.23 -31.46
CA TRP A 263 7.58 5.59 -31.93
C TRP A 263 9.06 5.76 -32.29
N PHE A 264 9.98 5.22 -31.48
CA PHE A 264 11.41 5.26 -31.79
C PHE A 264 11.79 4.38 -32.99
N GLU A 265 11.16 3.21 -33.15
CA GLU A 265 11.48 2.29 -34.24
C GLU A 265 10.85 2.73 -35.57
N PHE A 266 9.56 3.06 -35.55
CA PHE A 266 8.75 3.25 -36.75
C PHE A 266 8.30 4.69 -36.99
N GLY A 267 8.44 5.57 -35.99
CA GLY A 267 7.85 6.91 -36.00
C GLY A 267 6.38 6.89 -35.56
N SER A 268 5.80 8.08 -35.39
CA SER A 268 4.39 8.26 -35.05
C SER A 268 3.76 9.30 -35.98
N THR A 269 2.47 9.14 -36.27
CA THR A 269 1.69 10.11 -37.06
C THR A 269 0.59 10.80 -36.25
N ASN A 270 0.39 10.40 -34.98
CA ASN A 270 -0.71 10.87 -34.14
C ASN A 270 -0.27 11.12 -32.69
N ASN A 271 -0.54 12.33 -32.19
CA ASN A 271 -0.24 12.75 -30.81
C ASN A 271 -1.05 12.00 -29.73
N ILE A 272 -2.15 11.33 -30.08
CA ILE A 272 -3.11 10.78 -29.10
C ILE A 272 -2.83 9.29 -28.80
N GLU A 273 -1.96 8.64 -29.58
CA GLU A 273 -1.86 7.18 -29.59
C GLU A 273 -0.92 6.56 -28.57
N LEU A 274 -0.21 7.32 -27.73
CA LEU A 274 0.88 6.77 -26.91
C LEU A 274 0.41 5.64 -25.97
N CYS A 275 -0.59 5.85 -25.11
CA CYS A 275 -1.14 4.78 -24.28
C CYS A 275 -2.54 5.11 -23.76
N ASN A 276 -3.21 4.13 -23.13
CA ASN A 276 -4.58 4.30 -22.62
C ASN A 276 -4.70 5.48 -21.65
N THR A 277 -3.73 5.63 -20.75
CA THR A 277 -3.64 6.75 -19.80
C THR A 277 -3.74 8.10 -20.49
N PHE A 278 -2.90 8.38 -21.49
CA PHE A 278 -2.94 9.63 -22.23
C PHE A 278 -4.19 9.78 -23.13
N ARG A 279 -4.72 8.69 -23.67
CA ARG A 279 -5.97 8.71 -24.47
C ARG A 279 -7.16 9.21 -23.64
N MET A 280 -7.23 8.86 -22.36
CA MET A 280 -8.31 9.30 -21.46
C MET A 280 -8.31 10.81 -21.20
N VAL A 281 -7.12 11.39 -21.10
CA VAL A 281 -6.96 12.82 -20.83
C VAL A 281 -6.94 13.68 -22.09
N SER A 282 -6.85 13.06 -23.27
CA SER A 282 -6.90 13.75 -24.58
C SER A 282 -8.13 14.66 -24.74
N GLY A 283 -7.95 15.80 -25.42
CA GLY A 283 -9.01 16.81 -25.65
C GLY A 283 -9.07 17.95 -24.63
N THR A 284 -8.29 17.89 -23.56
CA THR A 284 -8.15 18.98 -22.57
C THR A 284 -6.71 19.04 -22.07
N LEU A 285 -5.79 19.59 -22.87
CA LEU A 285 -4.58 20.15 -22.27
C LEU A 285 -5.07 21.24 -21.30
N PRO A 286 -4.72 21.21 -20.01
CA PRO A 286 -5.20 22.20 -19.06
C PRO A 286 -4.92 23.61 -19.58
N LYS A 287 -5.97 24.33 -19.99
CA LYS A 287 -5.85 25.77 -20.22
C LYS A 287 -5.85 26.44 -18.87
N ASN A 288 -4.66 26.79 -18.39
CA ASN A 288 -4.41 27.78 -17.35
C ASN A 288 -5.28 27.67 -16.09
N ARG A 289 -4.75 27.06 -15.03
CA ARG A 289 -5.00 27.50 -13.66
C ARG A 289 -3.77 27.28 -12.78
N TYR A 290 -2.78 28.13 -12.95
CA TYR A 290 -1.87 28.42 -11.84
C TYR A 290 -1.63 29.92 -11.80
N GLN A 291 -2.00 30.56 -10.68
CA GLN A 291 -1.58 31.93 -10.41
C GLN A 291 -0.17 31.90 -9.81
N PRO A 292 0.79 32.63 -10.36
CA PRO A 292 2.17 32.60 -9.87
C PRO A 292 2.24 33.21 -8.46
N SER A 293 2.62 32.39 -7.48
CA SER A 293 3.14 32.89 -6.20
C SER A 293 4.60 33.33 -6.39
N SER A 294 4.99 34.43 -5.75
CA SER A 294 6.26 35.17 -5.90
C SER A 294 7.54 34.32 -5.97
N ASN A 295 8.45 34.71 -6.88
CA ASN A 295 9.82 34.20 -7.07
C ASN A 295 10.69 34.10 -5.79
N ASP A 296 10.33 34.81 -4.71
CA ASP A 296 11.12 34.86 -3.47
C ASP A 296 11.12 33.54 -2.70
N LEU A 297 10.02 32.78 -2.78
CA LEU A 297 9.81 31.55 -2.02
C LEU A 297 10.68 30.38 -2.54
N VAL A 298 10.90 30.34 -3.85
CA VAL A 298 11.62 29.24 -4.51
C VAL A 298 13.14 29.43 -4.43
N ASN A 299 13.61 30.67 -4.42
CA ASN A 299 15.00 30.99 -4.08
C ASN A 299 15.33 30.64 -2.63
N LEU A 300 14.34 30.76 -1.74
CA LEU A 300 14.43 30.42 -0.34
C LEU A 300 14.63 28.91 -0.15
N LEU A 301 13.76 28.09 -0.75
CA LEU A 301 13.86 26.62 -0.76
C LEU A 301 15.24 26.12 -1.24
N TYR A 302 15.67 26.59 -2.41
CA TYR A 302 16.96 26.21 -2.98
C TYR A 302 18.15 26.56 -2.08
N LYS A 303 18.17 27.80 -1.57
CA LYS A 303 19.22 28.24 -0.65
C LYS A 303 19.28 27.30 0.55
N TYR A 304 18.14 26.92 1.10
CA TYR A 304 18.13 26.04 2.27
C TYR A 304 18.53 24.60 1.95
N SER A 305 18.04 23.96 0.88
CA SER A 305 18.48 22.61 0.51
C SER A 305 19.99 22.52 0.29
N VAL A 306 20.57 23.52 -0.38
CA VAL A 306 22.03 23.58 -0.59
C VAL A 306 22.78 23.84 0.71
N GLU A 307 22.31 24.75 1.57
CA GLU A 307 22.95 25.03 2.86
C GLU A 307 22.84 23.83 3.83
N ILE A 308 21.75 23.07 3.77
CA ILE A 308 21.55 21.81 4.49
C ILE A 308 22.62 20.80 4.08
N LEU A 309 22.75 20.54 2.79
CA LEU A 309 23.77 19.62 2.25
C LEU A 309 25.18 20.08 2.62
N LYS A 310 25.51 21.36 2.46
CA LYS A 310 26.82 21.89 2.87
C LYS A 310 27.11 21.70 4.35
N THR A 311 26.10 21.87 5.20
CA THR A 311 26.27 21.75 6.66
C THR A 311 26.70 20.34 7.08
N ILE A 312 26.30 19.32 6.34
CA ILE A 312 26.73 17.93 6.55
C ILE A 312 27.88 17.50 5.63
N GLY A 313 28.60 18.48 5.06
CA GLY A 313 29.80 18.21 4.27
C GLY A 313 29.49 17.71 2.85
N TYR A 314 28.34 18.04 2.27
CA TYR A 314 28.04 17.72 0.86
C TYR A 314 27.97 18.98 0.01
N ASN A 315 28.52 18.92 -1.20
CA ASN A 315 28.53 20.02 -2.14
C ASN A 315 28.08 19.56 -3.54
N ILE A 316 27.34 20.41 -4.25
CA ILE A 316 26.83 20.13 -5.59
C ILE A 316 27.72 20.81 -6.61
N ARG A 317 28.38 20.01 -7.45
CA ARG A 317 29.15 20.46 -8.61
C ARG A 317 28.27 20.42 -9.85
N TYR A 318 28.47 21.41 -10.72
CA TYR A 318 27.88 21.45 -12.05
C TYR A 318 28.99 21.50 -13.07
N HIS A 319 28.86 20.70 -14.14
CA HIS A 319 29.71 20.81 -15.31
C HIS A 319 28.87 20.60 -16.57
N GLU A 320 29.29 21.22 -17.66
CA GLU A 320 28.63 21.11 -18.95
C GLU A 320 29.65 20.64 -19.98
N LYS A 321 29.32 19.57 -20.71
CA LYS A 321 30.19 19.01 -21.74
C LYS A 321 29.35 18.46 -22.88
N ASN A 322 29.66 18.87 -24.10
CA ASN A 322 29.00 18.40 -25.33
C ASN A 322 27.47 18.53 -25.28
N GLY A 323 26.96 19.66 -24.77
CA GLY A 323 25.51 19.90 -24.67
C GLY A 323 24.81 19.18 -23.51
N ILE A 324 25.57 18.46 -22.67
CA ILE A 324 25.04 17.77 -21.49
C ILE A 324 25.41 18.55 -20.24
N GLY A 325 24.41 18.96 -19.48
CA GLY A 325 24.59 19.57 -18.17
C GLY A 325 24.45 18.52 -17.07
N THR A 326 25.48 18.37 -16.24
CA THR A 326 25.55 17.33 -15.22
C THR A 326 25.73 17.93 -13.83
N PHE A 327 24.89 17.49 -12.89
CA PHE A 327 25.03 17.75 -11.46
C PHE A 327 25.59 16.53 -10.77
N GLU A 328 26.51 16.74 -9.82
CA GLU A 328 27.05 15.69 -8.98
C GLU A 328 27.14 16.18 -7.53
N ILE A 329 26.76 15.33 -6.59
CA ILE A 329 26.96 15.60 -5.17
C ILE A 329 28.26 14.92 -4.70
N HIS A 330 29.08 15.67 -3.96
CA HIS A 330 30.38 15.23 -3.47
C HIS A 330 30.45 15.46 -1.96
N ARG A 331 30.97 14.48 -1.21
CA ARG A 331 31.26 14.65 0.22
C ARG A 331 32.60 15.36 0.38
N GLU A 332 32.57 16.57 0.91
CA GLU A 332 33.74 17.30 1.39
C GLU A 332 34.06 16.78 2.80
N LEU A 333 35.28 16.26 2.98
CA LEU A 333 35.80 15.91 4.31
C LEU A 333 35.72 17.16 5.20
N LEU A 334 34.82 17.14 6.20
CA LEU A 334 34.79 18.16 7.23
C LEU A 334 36.14 18.08 7.96
N ARG A 335 36.90 19.18 7.91
CA ARG A 335 38.15 19.31 8.66
C ARG A 335 37.90 20.12 9.91
N ASP A 336 38.55 19.73 11.01
CA ASP A 336 38.55 20.50 12.23
C ASP A 336 39.08 21.92 11.94
N PRO A 337 38.31 22.98 12.25
CA PRO A 337 38.69 24.35 11.89
C PRO A 337 39.87 24.91 12.70
N ILE A 338 40.33 24.20 13.73
CA ILE A 338 41.47 24.56 14.59
C ILE A 338 42.70 23.72 14.23
N THR A 339 42.55 22.41 14.00
CA THR A 339 43.68 21.50 13.75
C THR A 339 43.92 21.19 12.28
N ASN A 340 42.94 21.47 11.40
CA ASN A 340 42.93 21.16 9.97
C ASN A 340 43.09 19.65 9.65
N GLU A 341 42.92 18.81 10.65
CA GLU A 341 42.80 17.35 10.54
C GLU A 341 41.38 17.01 10.03
N PRO A 342 41.20 15.97 9.19
CA PRO A 342 39.87 15.45 8.91
C PRO A 342 39.22 15.00 10.23
N PHE A 343 37.94 15.31 10.44
CA PHE A 343 37.19 14.65 11.50
C PHE A 343 37.25 13.15 11.22
N ILE A 344 37.82 12.38 12.17
CA ILE A 344 38.04 10.93 12.04
C ILE A 344 36.75 10.26 11.56
N GLU A 345 36.90 9.33 10.61
CA GLU A 345 35.85 8.51 10.01
C GLU A 345 34.86 8.00 11.07
N LEU A 346 33.58 8.35 10.93
CA LEU A 346 32.56 7.34 11.17
C LEU A 346 32.60 6.47 9.92
N GLN A 347 33.20 5.30 10.07
CA GLN A 347 33.17 4.22 9.08
C GLN A 347 31.73 4.06 8.60
N ASP A 348 31.50 4.12 7.29
CA ASP A 348 30.32 3.51 6.69
C ASP A 348 30.46 2.02 6.96
N ASP A 349 29.73 1.49 7.94
CA ASP A 349 29.60 0.04 8.17
C ASP A 349 28.89 -0.58 6.96
N SER A 350 29.69 -0.88 5.95
CA SER A 350 29.36 -1.71 4.79
C SER A 350 30.32 -2.90 4.70
N SER A 351 30.86 -3.34 5.84
CA SER A 351 31.60 -4.60 5.94
C SER A 351 31.20 -5.32 7.22
N GLU A 352 30.62 -6.51 7.04
CA GLU A 352 30.39 -7.51 8.08
C GLU A 352 31.65 -7.73 8.94
N GLU A 353 31.52 -7.59 10.26
CA GLU A 353 32.07 -8.52 11.24
C GLU A 353 31.38 -8.32 12.60
N GLU A 354 30.90 -9.44 13.17
CA GLU A 354 30.19 -9.52 14.45
C GLU A 354 31.07 -9.05 15.62
N GLU A 355 30.59 -8.07 16.39
CA GLU A 355 30.82 -8.07 17.83
C GLU A 355 29.67 -7.39 18.57
N SER A 356 29.08 -8.13 19.52
CA SER A 356 27.92 -7.72 20.32
C SER A 356 28.20 -6.45 21.13
N VAL A 357 27.63 -5.32 20.71
CA VAL A 357 27.63 -4.07 21.50
C VAL A 357 26.26 -3.85 22.11
N LYS A 358 26.23 -3.74 23.45
CA LYS A 358 25.04 -3.35 24.21
C LYS A 358 24.52 -2.01 23.70
N VAL A 359 23.26 -1.99 23.27
CA VAL A 359 22.50 -0.78 22.96
C VAL A 359 22.41 0.09 24.22
N GLU A 360 23.27 1.11 24.33
CA GLU A 360 23.00 2.24 25.21
C GLU A 360 22.03 3.19 24.51
N LYS A 361 20.87 3.34 25.14
CA LYS A 361 19.76 4.19 24.77
C LYS A 361 20.20 5.66 24.81
N TYR A 362 20.71 6.19 23.70
CA TYR A 362 21.00 7.63 23.60
C TYR A 362 19.69 8.41 23.44
N GLY A 363 19.31 9.10 24.52
CA GLY A 363 18.05 9.83 24.64
C GLY A 363 17.87 10.93 23.58
N PHE A 364 16.90 10.72 22.70
CA PHE A 364 16.30 11.75 21.85
C PHE A 364 15.32 12.66 22.60
N ASP A 365 15.04 12.36 23.87
CA ASP A 365 13.97 12.99 24.67
C ASP A 365 14.19 14.47 25.04
N GLN A 366 15.39 15.02 24.85
CA GLN A 366 15.72 16.40 25.29
C GLN A 366 15.56 17.49 24.22
N ILE A 367 15.21 17.17 22.97
CA ILE A 367 15.31 18.13 21.86
C ILE A 367 14.05 19.03 21.69
N PHE A 368 12.92 18.75 22.34
CA PHE A 368 11.65 19.49 22.14
C PHE A 368 11.23 20.52 23.22
N GLN A 369 12.12 20.93 24.12
CA GLN A 369 11.70 21.80 25.24
C GLN A 369 11.44 23.30 24.95
N ASP A 370 11.68 23.84 23.75
CA ASP A 370 11.53 25.30 23.52
C ASP A 370 11.01 25.68 22.12
N VAL A 371 9.72 25.43 21.84
CA VAL A 371 9.02 26.04 20.70
C VAL A 371 8.15 27.20 21.21
N PRO A 372 8.36 28.46 20.79
CA PRO A 372 7.52 29.57 21.21
C PRO A 372 6.11 29.45 20.61
N THR A 373 5.12 29.36 21.50
CA THR A 373 3.71 29.54 21.19
C THR A 373 3.45 30.98 20.76
N ASN A 374 3.37 31.26 19.46
CA ASN A 374 2.72 32.47 18.93
C ASN A 374 2.29 32.21 17.48
N TYR A 375 1.21 31.45 17.32
CA TYR A 375 0.35 31.52 16.14
C TYR A 375 -0.93 32.23 16.55
N GLU A 376 -1.22 33.33 15.86
CA GLU A 376 -2.45 34.10 16.03
C GLU A 376 -3.67 33.22 15.81
N GLN A 377 -4.62 33.37 16.72
CA GLN A 377 -5.85 32.61 16.80
C GLN A 377 -6.72 32.83 15.56
N ILE A 378 -6.92 31.78 14.76
CA ILE A 378 -8.11 31.66 13.94
C ILE A 378 -9.29 31.46 14.92
N PRO A 379 -10.38 32.25 14.85
CA PRO A 379 -11.46 32.16 15.82
C PRO A 379 -12.25 30.87 15.59
N LEU A 380 -11.87 29.82 16.30
CA LEU A 380 -12.71 28.67 16.58
C LEU A 380 -13.90 29.17 17.40
N SER A 381 -15.07 29.26 16.77
CA SER A 381 -16.34 29.49 17.46
C SER A 381 -16.50 28.41 18.52
N SER A 382 -16.48 28.88 19.76
CA SER A 382 -16.61 28.10 20.98
C SER A 382 -17.97 27.40 21.06
N ASN A 383 -17.95 26.08 20.97
CA ASN A 383 -18.78 25.23 21.82
C ASN A 383 -17.84 24.19 22.44
N LYS A 384 -17.13 24.63 23.47
CA LYS A 384 -16.06 23.89 24.17
C LYS A 384 -16.51 23.34 25.52
N ASP A 385 -17.81 23.11 25.69
CA ASP A 385 -18.40 22.64 26.95
C ASP A 385 -19.19 21.34 26.70
N SER A 386 -18.50 20.19 26.59
CA SER A 386 -19.06 18.86 26.91
C SER A 386 -18.13 17.65 26.67
N TYR A 387 -16.81 17.71 26.93
CA TYR A 387 -15.98 16.48 26.90
C TYR A 387 -14.90 16.40 27.99
N ASN A 388 -15.12 17.09 29.12
CA ASN A 388 -14.34 16.86 30.34
C ASN A 388 -15.26 16.25 31.39
N LEU A 389 -15.32 14.92 31.39
CA LEU A 389 -15.65 14.04 32.51
C LEU A 389 -15.94 12.68 31.90
N LEU A 390 -15.00 11.75 31.95
CA LEU A 390 -15.27 10.37 32.30
C LEU A 390 -14.01 9.74 32.89
N SER A 391 -14.20 9.29 34.13
CA SER A 391 -13.21 8.78 35.05
C SER A 391 -12.51 7.52 34.54
N SER A 392 -11.20 7.56 34.62
CA SER A 392 -10.18 6.54 34.37
C SER A 392 -10.22 5.31 35.30
N ASN A 393 -11.39 4.73 35.59
CA ASN A 393 -11.50 3.66 36.60
C ASN A 393 -12.08 2.32 36.11
N MET A 394 -12.19 2.04 34.80
CA MET A 394 -12.70 0.72 34.34
C MET A 394 -12.06 0.12 33.07
N ILE A 395 -10.93 0.62 32.58
CA ILE A 395 -10.21 -0.01 31.46
C ILE A 395 -8.77 -0.23 31.90
N ASN A 396 -8.35 -1.50 31.98
CA ASN A 396 -7.00 -1.86 32.39
C ASN A 396 -6.06 -1.73 31.19
N GLU A 397 -5.26 -0.67 31.19
CA GLU A 397 -4.11 -0.51 30.30
C GLU A 397 -3.10 -1.63 30.64
N THR A 398 -2.88 -2.58 29.71
CA THR A 398 -1.89 -3.65 29.90
C THR A 398 -0.49 -3.13 29.50
N PRO A 399 0.53 -3.25 30.37
CA PRO A 399 1.88 -2.78 30.04
C PRO A 399 2.55 -3.69 28.99
N PHE A 400 3.05 -3.09 27.92
CA PHE A 400 3.82 -3.78 26.87
C PHE A 400 5.17 -4.26 27.38
N ASN A 401 5.45 -5.55 27.21
CA ASN A 401 6.83 -6.05 27.25
C ASN A 401 7.50 -5.71 25.92
N THR A 402 8.75 -5.29 25.92
CA THR A 402 9.50 -4.85 24.71
C THR A 402 10.67 -5.77 24.38
N LYS A 403 10.73 -6.96 25.00
CA LYS A 403 11.79 -7.93 24.77
C LYS A 403 11.28 -9.13 23.98
N CYS A 404 12.01 -9.48 22.92
CA CYS A 404 11.92 -10.76 22.22
C CYS A 404 11.95 -11.89 23.25
N ASN A 405 10.82 -12.54 23.50
CA ASN A 405 10.74 -13.67 24.44
C ASN A 405 10.56 -15.01 23.71
N LEU A 406 10.18 -14.97 22.43
CA LEU A 406 10.28 -16.08 21.48
C LEU A 406 11.37 -15.69 20.48
N VAL A 407 12.60 -16.12 20.72
CA VAL A 407 13.62 -16.16 19.65
C VAL A 407 13.44 -17.53 19.01
N PRO A 408 12.85 -17.63 17.80
CA PRO A 408 12.62 -18.93 17.18
C PRO A 408 13.96 -19.60 16.87
N ASP A 409 14.10 -20.88 17.24
CA ASP A 409 15.23 -21.68 16.79
C ASP A 409 15.03 -22.00 15.29
N ASN A 410 15.88 -21.43 14.43
CA ASN A 410 15.96 -21.69 12.98
C ASN A 410 14.64 -21.56 12.19
N PRO A 411 14.06 -20.35 12.06
CA PRO A 411 12.90 -20.15 11.19
C PRO A 411 13.22 -20.51 9.73
N ILE A 412 12.23 -20.84 8.91
CA ILE A 412 12.38 -21.04 7.46
C ILE A 412 11.81 -19.83 6.74
N THR A 413 12.57 -19.23 5.83
CA THR A 413 12.10 -18.12 4.99
C THR A 413 11.88 -18.61 3.56
N LEU A 414 10.65 -18.51 3.09
CA LEU A 414 10.26 -18.72 1.72
C LEU A 414 10.34 -17.39 0.97
N ASN A 415 11.08 -17.40 -0.14
CA ASN A 415 11.34 -16.23 -0.98
C ASN A 415 10.91 -16.48 -2.43
N ILE A 416 10.79 -15.41 -3.20
CA ILE A 416 10.50 -15.46 -4.63
C ILE A 416 11.54 -14.64 -5.41
N PRO A 417 12.09 -15.11 -6.55
CA PRO A 417 13.14 -14.38 -7.27
C PRO A 417 12.60 -13.21 -8.11
N TYR A 418 11.33 -12.85 -7.93
CA TYR A 418 10.65 -11.82 -8.72
C TYR A 418 10.38 -10.59 -7.86
N SER A 419 11.02 -9.47 -8.23
CA SER A 419 10.89 -8.20 -7.51
C SER A 419 9.47 -7.65 -7.64
N TYR A 420 9.00 -6.97 -6.60
CA TYR A 420 7.66 -6.37 -6.57
C TYR A 420 6.50 -7.38 -6.69
N ALA A 421 6.75 -8.69 -6.50
CA ALA A 421 5.72 -9.73 -6.65
C ALA A 421 4.68 -9.77 -5.52
N GLN A 422 4.99 -9.19 -4.35
CA GLN A 422 4.14 -9.22 -3.15
C GLN A 422 3.79 -10.65 -2.72
N PHE A 423 4.76 -11.54 -2.71
CA PHE A 423 4.63 -12.91 -2.25
C PHE A 423 4.31 -12.97 -0.75
N GLY A 424 3.27 -13.72 -0.40
CA GLY A 424 2.73 -13.75 0.96
C GLY A 424 1.65 -12.71 1.22
N HIS A 425 1.15 -12.02 0.18
CA HIS A 425 0.06 -11.04 0.32
C HIS A 425 -1.20 -11.66 0.97
N ASP A 426 -1.61 -12.85 0.54
CA ASP A 426 -2.62 -13.63 1.23
C ASP A 426 -2.20 -15.09 1.37
N MET A 427 -2.70 -15.75 2.42
CA MET A 427 -2.43 -17.15 2.72
C MET A 427 -3.68 -17.82 3.29
N VAL A 428 -4.01 -19.01 2.78
CA VAL A 428 -5.16 -19.81 3.23
C VAL A 428 -4.82 -21.29 3.28
N LEU A 429 -5.62 -22.04 4.05
CA LEU A 429 -5.43 -23.47 4.29
C LEU A 429 -6.69 -24.25 3.87
N GLY A 430 -6.51 -25.34 3.12
CA GLY A 430 -7.60 -26.23 2.70
C GLY A 430 -7.07 -27.57 2.23
N ASP A 431 -7.83 -28.65 2.40
CA ASP A 431 -7.52 -29.99 1.88
C ASP A 431 -7.94 -30.08 0.40
N PHE A 432 -7.21 -29.39 -0.47
CA PHE A 432 -7.57 -29.29 -1.89
C PHE A 432 -7.43 -30.63 -2.64
N ASN A 433 -6.62 -31.54 -2.10
CA ASN A 433 -6.34 -32.84 -2.68
C ASN A 433 -7.13 -34.00 -2.02
N GLY A 434 -7.90 -33.73 -0.96
CA GLY A 434 -8.80 -34.68 -0.31
C GLY A 434 -8.10 -35.85 0.41
N ASP A 435 -6.89 -35.65 0.94
CA ASP A 435 -6.12 -36.66 1.68
C ASP A 435 -6.25 -36.56 3.23
N GLY A 436 -7.04 -35.60 3.69
CA GLY A 436 -7.30 -35.30 5.09
C GLY A 436 -6.18 -34.53 5.77
N ILE A 437 -5.27 -33.90 5.03
CA ILE A 437 -4.25 -32.97 5.51
C ILE A 437 -4.51 -31.62 4.84
N GLN A 438 -4.38 -30.53 5.60
CA GLN A 438 -4.49 -29.21 5.00
C GLN A 438 -3.29 -28.95 4.08
N ASP A 439 -3.55 -28.32 2.95
CA ASP A 439 -2.56 -27.75 2.04
C ASP A 439 -2.47 -26.23 2.27
N LEU A 440 -1.33 -25.65 1.97
CA LEU A 440 -1.06 -24.22 2.10
C LEU A 440 -1.07 -23.54 0.72
N ALA A 441 -1.96 -22.56 0.54
CA ALA A 441 -1.95 -21.67 -0.62
C ALA A 441 -1.36 -20.31 -0.24
N ILE A 442 -0.40 -19.82 -1.03
CA ILE A 442 0.27 -18.52 -0.83
C ILE A 442 0.14 -17.71 -2.12
N SER A 443 -0.28 -16.45 -2.04
CA SER A 443 -0.43 -15.60 -3.22
C SER A 443 0.74 -14.64 -3.45
N ALA A 444 0.89 -14.21 -4.70
CA ALA A 444 1.75 -13.12 -5.13
C ALA A 444 1.04 -12.32 -6.24
N PRO A 445 0.13 -11.37 -5.90
CA PRO A 445 -0.74 -10.72 -6.88
C PRO A 445 -0.01 -9.85 -7.91
N PHE A 446 1.23 -9.43 -7.64
CA PHE A 446 2.03 -8.62 -8.55
C PHE A 446 3.05 -9.44 -9.34
N TYR A 447 3.01 -10.77 -9.21
CA TYR A 447 3.88 -11.68 -9.93
C TYR A 447 3.75 -11.52 -11.45
N SER A 448 4.89 -11.52 -12.15
CA SER A 448 5.00 -11.11 -13.56
C SER A 448 5.98 -12.01 -14.34
N ASN A 449 5.70 -13.33 -14.44
CA ASN A 449 6.53 -14.28 -15.20
C ASN A 449 5.96 -14.68 -16.58
N ILE A 450 4.65 -14.48 -16.82
CA ILE A 450 3.99 -14.87 -18.07
C ILE A 450 4.03 -13.71 -19.05
N GLN A 451 4.70 -13.93 -20.18
CA GLN A 451 4.64 -13.06 -21.37
C GLN A 451 4.92 -11.58 -21.09
N GLU A 452 5.69 -11.27 -20.04
CA GLU A 452 6.23 -9.92 -19.81
C GLU A 452 5.14 -8.91 -19.42
N ILE A 453 4.03 -9.44 -18.93
CA ILE A 453 2.87 -8.69 -18.53
C ILE A 453 3.02 -8.26 -17.05
N PRO A 454 2.92 -6.97 -16.71
CA PRO A 454 2.92 -6.53 -15.32
C PRO A 454 1.69 -7.05 -14.57
N GLN A 455 1.90 -7.48 -13.32
CA GLN A 455 0.83 -7.73 -12.34
C GLN A 455 -0.20 -8.79 -12.75
N THR A 456 0.27 -9.86 -13.42
CA THR A 456 -0.61 -11.00 -13.73
C THR A 456 -1.12 -11.70 -12.47
N GLY A 457 -0.23 -11.89 -11.49
CA GLY A 457 -0.51 -12.60 -10.25
C GLY A 457 -0.35 -14.12 -10.33
N ALA A 458 -0.05 -14.76 -9.21
CA ALA A 458 0.10 -16.22 -9.10
C ALA A 458 -0.23 -16.73 -7.69
N ILE A 459 -0.64 -17.99 -7.61
CA ILE A 459 -0.83 -18.74 -6.36
C ILE A 459 0.11 -19.95 -6.34
N PHE A 460 0.75 -20.19 -5.20
CA PHE A 460 1.64 -21.31 -4.95
C PHE A 460 0.98 -22.25 -3.94
N ILE A 461 0.84 -23.52 -4.29
CA ILE A 461 0.27 -24.56 -3.42
C ILE A 461 1.40 -25.45 -2.90
N ILE A 462 1.44 -25.63 -1.58
CA ILE A 462 2.29 -26.60 -0.89
C ILE A 462 1.36 -27.61 -0.24
N ASN A 463 1.45 -28.86 -0.67
CA ASN A 463 0.62 -29.91 -0.10
C ASN A 463 1.09 -30.27 1.31
N GLY A 464 0.14 -30.51 2.22
CA GLY A 464 0.41 -31.00 3.55
C GLY A 464 1.10 -32.37 3.54
N LYS A 465 1.94 -32.65 4.54
CA LYS A 465 2.71 -33.91 4.62
C LYS A 465 2.52 -34.58 5.97
N LYS A 466 2.43 -35.91 5.98
CA LYS A 466 2.42 -36.76 7.20
C LYS A 466 3.82 -37.24 7.61
N SER A 467 4.89 -36.53 7.23
CA SER A 467 6.27 -37.03 7.41
C SER A 467 7.23 -35.99 7.96
N SER A 468 7.69 -36.23 9.19
CA SER A 468 8.77 -35.52 9.88
C SER A 468 10.17 -35.64 9.23
N SER A 469 10.26 -36.21 8.02
CA SER A 469 11.50 -36.24 7.23
C SER A 469 11.62 -35.06 6.27
N PHE A 470 10.57 -34.25 6.14
CA PHE A 470 10.60 -33.03 5.33
C PHE A 470 11.50 -31.99 6.01
N LYS A 471 12.70 -31.79 5.44
CA LYS A 471 13.62 -30.75 5.88
C LYS A 471 13.78 -29.74 4.76
N VAL A 472 13.44 -28.50 5.05
CA VAL A 472 13.59 -27.39 4.12
C VAL A 472 14.78 -26.53 4.58
N PRO A 473 15.67 -26.10 3.68
CA PRO A 473 16.72 -25.14 4.01
C PRO A 473 16.14 -23.85 4.60
N GLU A 474 16.90 -23.19 5.46
CA GLU A 474 16.49 -21.95 6.15
C GLU A 474 16.06 -20.82 5.21
N SER A 475 16.60 -20.77 3.99
CA SER A 475 16.14 -19.89 2.92
C SER A 475 15.84 -20.74 1.69
N THR A 476 14.59 -20.70 1.24
CA THR A 476 14.10 -21.56 0.16
C THR A 476 13.30 -20.74 -0.84
N ASN A 477 13.56 -20.97 -2.13
CA ASN A 477 12.74 -20.39 -3.19
C ASN A 477 11.43 -21.18 -3.30
N ILE A 478 10.30 -20.49 -3.24
CA ILE A 478 8.97 -21.11 -3.34
C ILE A 478 8.82 -21.99 -4.60
N LEU A 479 9.48 -21.61 -5.69
CA LEU A 479 9.45 -22.35 -6.96
C LEU A 479 10.07 -23.75 -6.88
N ASP A 480 10.92 -24.00 -5.89
CA ASP A 480 11.60 -25.29 -5.72
C ASP A 480 10.77 -26.29 -4.90
N ILE A 481 9.77 -25.81 -4.15
CA ILE A 481 8.99 -26.63 -3.21
C ILE A 481 7.48 -26.63 -3.47
N ALA A 482 6.95 -25.67 -4.24
CA ALA A 482 5.53 -25.63 -4.56
C ALA A 482 5.14 -26.87 -5.38
N ASP A 483 4.12 -27.58 -4.91
CA ASP A 483 3.56 -28.75 -5.60
C ASP A 483 2.78 -28.32 -6.86
N LYS A 484 2.16 -27.12 -6.82
CA LYS A 484 1.46 -26.50 -7.96
C LYS A 484 1.63 -24.99 -7.96
N ILE A 485 1.61 -24.41 -9.16
CA ILE A 485 1.52 -22.95 -9.36
C ILE A 485 0.33 -22.67 -10.26
N ILE A 486 -0.60 -21.83 -9.79
CA ILE A 486 -1.82 -21.46 -10.50
C ILE A 486 -1.69 -20.02 -10.98
N TYR A 487 -2.06 -19.80 -12.24
CA TYR A 487 -2.07 -18.49 -12.89
C TYR A 487 -3.49 -18.10 -13.32
N ALA A 488 -3.72 -16.81 -13.53
CA ALA A 488 -4.98 -16.36 -14.12
C ALA A 488 -5.21 -17.00 -15.51
N TYR A 489 -6.37 -17.63 -15.71
CA TYR A 489 -6.76 -18.21 -16.99
C TYR A 489 -7.03 -17.12 -18.04
N ASN A 490 -6.72 -17.40 -19.32
CA ASN A 490 -6.87 -16.52 -20.50
C ASN A 490 -5.81 -15.42 -20.73
N LEU A 491 -4.62 -15.48 -20.10
CA LEU A 491 -3.46 -14.66 -20.52
C LEU A 491 -2.98 -14.95 -21.98
N HIS A 492 -3.56 -15.95 -22.66
CA HIS A 492 -3.19 -16.39 -24.00
C HIS A 492 -4.25 -16.08 -25.09
N ASP A 493 -5.35 -15.40 -24.75
CA ASP A 493 -6.25 -14.89 -25.78
C ASP A 493 -5.71 -13.55 -26.27
N GLU A 494 -5.17 -13.54 -27.49
CA GLU A 494 -4.66 -12.35 -28.18
C GLU A 494 -5.70 -11.21 -28.29
N ASN A 495 -6.99 -11.53 -28.09
CA ASN A 495 -8.10 -10.58 -28.08
C ASN A 495 -8.51 -10.13 -26.66
N ASN A 496 -8.03 -10.80 -25.61
CA ASN A 496 -8.40 -10.54 -24.22
C ASN A 496 -7.17 -10.17 -23.37
N ASN A 497 -6.52 -9.09 -23.79
CA ASN A 497 -5.39 -8.46 -23.10
C ASN A 497 -5.89 -7.72 -21.83
N ASP A 498 -6.03 -8.43 -20.71
CA ASP A 498 -6.12 -7.79 -19.39
C ASP A 498 -4.88 -8.09 -18.54
N PRO A 499 -3.77 -7.40 -18.84
CA PRO A 499 -2.47 -7.75 -18.31
C PRO A 499 -2.37 -7.66 -16.77
N GLN A 500 -3.02 -6.67 -16.18
CA GLN A 500 -2.77 -6.23 -14.81
C GLN A 500 -3.83 -6.70 -13.82
N SER A 501 -4.28 -7.95 -13.94
CA SER A 501 -5.47 -8.44 -13.22
C SER A 501 -5.31 -8.57 -11.70
N ARG A 502 -4.05 -8.65 -11.21
CA ARG A 502 -3.69 -8.88 -9.80
C ARG A 502 -4.30 -10.15 -9.21
N PHE A 503 -4.24 -11.25 -9.96
CA PHE A 503 -4.79 -12.53 -9.54
C PHE A 503 -4.10 -13.04 -8.26
N GLY A 504 -4.89 -13.45 -7.27
CA GLY A 504 -4.38 -13.82 -5.95
C GLY A 504 -4.41 -12.68 -4.93
N TRP A 505 -5.16 -11.62 -5.18
CA TRP A 505 -5.30 -10.52 -4.22
C TRP A 505 -5.96 -10.95 -2.91
N SER A 506 -7.08 -11.66 -2.99
CA SER A 506 -7.72 -12.27 -1.83
C SER A 506 -8.10 -13.71 -2.15
N MET A 507 -7.97 -14.59 -1.17
CA MET A 507 -8.30 -16.00 -1.25
C MET A 507 -9.27 -16.40 -0.14
N SER A 508 -10.11 -17.39 -0.43
CA SER A 508 -10.99 -18.01 0.55
C SER A 508 -11.17 -19.49 0.21
N VAL A 509 -11.29 -20.31 1.25
CA VAL A 509 -11.47 -21.77 1.14
C VAL A 509 -12.91 -22.10 1.49
N VAL A 510 -13.55 -22.90 0.65
CA VAL A 510 -14.97 -23.25 0.74
C VAL A 510 -15.24 -24.52 -0.07
N ASP A 511 -16.11 -25.43 0.38
CA ASP A 511 -16.64 -26.50 -0.49
C ASP A 511 -17.88 -25.98 -1.23
N LEU A 512 -17.64 -25.20 -2.28
CA LEU A 512 -18.72 -24.48 -2.97
C LEU A 512 -19.59 -25.45 -3.79
N ASN A 513 -19.03 -26.57 -4.23
CA ASN A 513 -19.71 -27.57 -5.05
C ASN A 513 -20.34 -28.73 -4.25
N LYS A 514 -20.15 -28.77 -2.92
CA LYS A 514 -20.67 -29.79 -1.99
C LYS A 514 -20.17 -31.21 -2.29
N ASP A 515 -18.92 -31.36 -2.74
CA ASP A 515 -18.33 -32.68 -3.00
C ASP A 515 -17.51 -33.25 -1.83
N GLY A 516 -17.36 -32.47 -0.75
CA GLY A 516 -16.65 -32.83 0.46
C GLY A 516 -15.14 -32.63 0.39
N ILE A 517 -14.65 -31.91 -0.61
CA ILE A 517 -13.24 -31.49 -0.78
C ILE A 517 -13.21 -29.96 -0.80
N ASP A 518 -12.19 -29.38 -0.17
CA ASP A 518 -12.08 -27.93 -0.12
C ASP A 518 -11.79 -27.36 -1.52
N ASP A 519 -12.54 -26.34 -1.93
CA ASP A 519 -12.28 -25.54 -3.12
C ASP A 519 -11.51 -24.26 -2.75
N LEU A 520 -10.87 -23.64 -3.75
CA LEU A 520 -10.16 -22.37 -3.59
C LEU A 520 -10.81 -21.28 -4.44
N ALA A 521 -11.39 -20.26 -3.79
CA ALA A 521 -11.79 -19.01 -4.42
C ALA A 521 -10.62 -18.01 -4.41
N VAL A 522 -10.34 -17.40 -5.57
CA VAL A 522 -9.23 -16.49 -5.80
C VAL A 522 -9.70 -15.27 -6.57
N SER A 523 -9.45 -14.07 -6.06
CA SER A 523 -9.84 -12.83 -6.74
C SER A 523 -8.74 -12.23 -7.61
N ALA A 524 -9.18 -11.47 -8.61
CA ALA A 524 -8.38 -10.61 -9.47
C ALA A 524 -9.10 -9.26 -9.59
N PRO A 525 -9.03 -8.40 -8.55
CA PRO A 525 -9.84 -7.18 -8.48
C PRO A 525 -9.49 -6.17 -9.57
N SER A 526 -8.27 -6.23 -10.12
CA SER A 526 -7.87 -5.34 -11.21
C SER A 526 -8.24 -5.88 -12.59
N PHE A 527 -8.91 -7.04 -12.69
CA PHE A 527 -9.43 -7.52 -13.97
C PHE A 527 -10.38 -6.48 -14.58
N GLY A 528 -10.27 -6.27 -15.88
CA GLY A 528 -11.09 -5.35 -16.65
C GLY A 528 -10.48 -3.96 -16.83
N ALA A 529 -9.22 -3.69 -16.40
CA ALA A 529 -8.54 -2.39 -16.20
C ALA A 529 -8.44 -1.44 -17.43
N LYS A 530 -9.30 -1.59 -18.42
CA LYS A 530 -9.44 -0.72 -19.57
C LYS A 530 -9.98 0.64 -19.12
N LYS A 531 -9.21 1.70 -19.40
CA LYS A 531 -9.56 3.09 -19.10
C LYS A 531 -9.86 3.34 -17.60
N TYR A 532 -9.11 2.71 -16.70
CA TYR A 532 -9.29 2.82 -15.23
C TYR A 532 -10.68 2.39 -14.73
N ILE A 533 -11.37 1.52 -15.47
CA ILE A 533 -12.55 0.81 -15.01
C ILE A 533 -12.05 -0.58 -14.61
N TYR A 534 -12.09 -0.92 -13.33
CA TYR A 534 -11.66 -2.23 -12.85
C TYR A 534 -12.92 -2.99 -12.49
N SER A 535 -13.40 -3.89 -13.35
CA SER A 535 -14.62 -4.66 -13.05
C SER A 535 -14.38 -5.71 -11.97
N GLY A 536 -13.15 -6.20 -11.84
CA GLY A 536 -12.77 -7.32 -10.99
C GLY A 536 -13.37 -8.65 -11.44
N LYS A 537 -12.85 -9.74 -10.88
CA LYS A 537 -13.29 -11.11 -11.16
C LYS A 537 -12.89 -12.04 -10.02
N VAL A 538 -13.69 -13.07 -9.77
CA VAL A 538 -13.36 -14.16 -8.85
C VAL A 538 -13.35 -15.48 -9.60
N TYR A 539 -12.32 -16.28 -9.36
CA TYR A 539 -12.12 -17.61 -9.93
C TYR A 539 -12.25 -18.63 -8.82
N VAL A 540 -13.00 -19.69 -9.02
CA VAL A 540 -13.09 -20.81 -8.07
C VAL A 540 -12.53 -22.06 -8.74
N TYR A 541 -11.56 -22.68 -8.07
CA TYR A 541 -10.91 -23.91 -8.49
C TYR A 541 -11.41 -25.01 -7.58
N PHE A 542 -12.05 -26.01 -8.17
CA PHE A 542 -12.59 -27.09 -7.36
C PHE A 542 -11.49 -28.04 -6.92
N GLY A 543 -11.53 -28.40 -5.63
CA GLY A 543 -10.71 -29.44 -5.06
C GLY A 543 -11.00 -30.76 -5.76
N LYS A 544 -9.99 -31.63 -5.85
CA LYS A 544 -10.21 -32.95 -6.43
C LYS A 544 -9.31 -34.00 -5.81
N LYS A 545 -9.94 -35.09 -5.40
CA LYS A 545 -9.28 -36.17 -4.69
C LYS A 545 -8.06 -36.70 -5.45
N ASN A 546 -6.89 -36.66 -4.80
CA ASN A 546 -5.55 -37.00 -5.31
C ASN A 546 -5.02 -36.14 -6.47
N GLU A 547 -5.81 -35.22 -7.04
CA GLU A 547 -5.40 -34.36 -8.16
C GLU A 547 -5.12 -32.93 -7.70
N GLY A 548 -5.74 -32.48 -6.61
CA GLY A 548 -5.69 -31.11 -6.13
C GLY A 548 -6.43 -30.14 -7.07
N LEU A 549 -6.02 -28.87 -7.02
CA LEU A 549 -6.54 -27.82 -7.89
C LEU A 549 -6.02 -27.93 -9.33
N LYS A 550 -6.81 -27.43 -10.29
CA LYS A 550 -6.40 -27.27 -11.69
C LYS A 550 -5.53 -26.03 -11.87
N GLU A 551 -4.43 -26.14 -12.61
CA GLU A 551 -3.47 -25.03 -12.80
C GLU A 551 -3.91 -24.02 -13.87
N ASN A 552 -4.61 -24.50 -14.90
CA ASN A 552 -4.77 -23.75 -16.14
C ASN A 552 -6.21 -23.38 -16.46
N LYS A 553 -7.16 -23.57 -15.56
CA LYS A 553 -8.57 -23.20 -15.77
C LYS A 553 -9.36 -23.30 -14.47
N ALA A 554 -10.08 -22.24 -14.13
CA ALA A 554 -11.06 -22.25 -13.05
C ALA A 554 -12.31 -23.05 -13.43
N ASP A 555 -12.93 -23.69 -12.44
CA ASP A 555 -14.16 -24.46 -12.61
C ASP A 555 -15.40 -23.56 -12.61
N LEU A 556 -15.32 -22.45 -11.88
CA LEU A 556 -16.31 -21.38 -11.86
C LEU A 556 -15.62 -20.02 -11.98
N GLU A 557 -16.19 -19.13 -12.77
CA GLU A 557 -15.77 -17.72 -12.88
C GLU A 557 -16.96 -16.81 -12.55
N ILE A 558 -16.79 -15.95 -11.55
CA ILE A 558 -17.77 -14.93 -11.15
C ILE A 558 -17.25 -13.58 -11.63
N TYR A 559 -17.96 -12.93 -12.55
CA TYR A 559 -17.51 -11.69 -13.19
C TYR A 559 -18.62 -10.65 -13.26
N SER A 560 -18.24 -9.40 -13.48
CA SER A 560 -19.19 -8.33 -13.81
C SER A 560 -19.15 -8.08 -15.31
N GLU A 561 -20.32 -8.02 -15.96
CA GLU A 561 -20.41 -7.58 -17.34
C GLU A 561 -20.11 -6.08 -17.42
N GLN A 562 -19.11 -5.71 -18.25
CA GLN A 562 -18.79 -4.30 -18.50
C GLN A 562 -20.01 -3.58 -19.09
N ASP A 563 -20.27 -2.36 -18.63
CA ASP A 563 -21.35 -1.48 -19.10
C ASP A 563 -22.80 -1.94 -18.77
N VAL A 564 -22.98 -3.00 -17.99
CA VAL A 564 -24.31 -3.39 -17.50
C VAL A 564 -24.74 -2.44 -16.38
N LEU A 565 -25.61 -1.51 -16.74
CA LEU A 565 -26.38 -0.64 -15.85
C LEU A 565 -27.63 -1.35 -15.30
N GLU A 566 -27.64 -2.68 -15.28
CA GLU A 566 -28.68 -3.42 -14.59
C GLU A 566 -28.34 -3.40 -13.10
N SER A 567 -29.35 -3.10 -12.26
CA SER A 567 -29.28 -2.87 -10.82
C SER A 567 -28.83 -1.47 -10.35
N ASP A 568 -28.96 -1.22 -9.05
CA ASP A 568 -28.53 0.01 -8.39
C ASP A 568 -27.00 0.10 -8.22
N TRP A 569 -26.23 -0.91 -8.65
CA TRP A 569 -24.79 -1.05 -8.41
C TRP A 569 -23.89 -0.47 -9.51
N GLN A 570 -22.74 0.05 -9.10
CA GLN A 570 -21.55 0.26 -9.91
C GLN A 570 -20.46 -0.68 -9.40
N ILE A 571 -20.22 -1.77 -10.11
CA ILE A 571 -19.18 -2.71 -9.72
C ILE A 571 -17.81 -2.11 -10.03
N GLU A 572 -16.96 -2.05 -9.00
CA GLU A 572 -15.57 -1.65 -9.12
C GLU A 572 -14.71 -2.50 -8.19
N ALA A 573 -13.66 -3.07 -8.75
CA ALA A 573 -12.70 -3.95 -8.11
C ALA A 573 -13.36 -5.11 -7.34
N LEU A 574 -14.23 -5.86 -8.02
CA LEU A 574 -14.89 -7.02 -7.41
C LEU A 574 -13.86 -8.02 -6.83
N GLY A 575 -14.10 -8.48 -5.59
CA GLY A 575 -13.25 -9.45 -4.93
C GLY A 575 -12.05 -8.85 -4.19
N GLN A 576 -12.10 -7.56 -3.83
CA GLN A 576 -11.10 -6.98 -2.92
C GLN A 576 -10.95 -7.79 -1.63
N TYR A 577 -12.05 -8.33 -1.12
CA TYR A 577 -12.07 -9.19 0.07
C TYR A 577 -12.96 -10.41 -0.19
N LEU A 578 -12.43 -11.60 0.06
CA LEU A 578 -13.17 -12.85 0.07
C LEU A 578 -13.27 -13.37 1.51
N SER A 579 -14.40 -13.99 1.82
CA SER A 579 -14.63 -14.68 3.08
C SER A 579 -15.53 -15.89 2.81
N SER A 580 -15.54 -16.84 3.73
CA SER A 580 -16.39 -18.02 3.65
C SER A 580 -17.02 -18.35 4.99
N GLY A 581 -18.16 -19.03 4.93
CA GLY A 581 -18.89 -19.42 6.13
C GLY A 581 -20.31 -19.89 5.88
N ASP A 582 -20.82 -20.76 6.75
CA ASP A 582 -22.23 -21.17 6.79
C ASP A 582 -23.12 -19.98 7.19
N VAL A 583 -23.59 -19.23 6.19
CA VAL A 583 -24.34 -17.99 6.37
C VAL A 583 -25.85 -18.15 6.20
N ASP A 584 -26.30 -19.29 5.68
CA ASP A 584 -27.72 -19.66 5.63
C ASP A 584 -28.12 -20.73 6.67
N GLY A 585 -27.15 -21.32 7.35
CA GLY A 585 -27.35 -22.29 8.43
C GLY A 585 -27.62 -23.71 7.94
N ASP A 586 -27.33 -24.03 6.67
CA ASP A 586 -27.54 -25.36 6.08
C ASP A 586 -26.43 -26.37 6.42
N GLY A 587 -25.36 -25.90 7.05
CA GLY A 587 -24.22 -26.70 7.50
C GLY A 587 -23.07 -26.82 6.50
N PHE A 588 -23.12 -26.08 5.40
CA PHE A 588 -22.02 -25.95 4.45
C PHE A 588 -21.54 -24.49 4.40
N ASP A 589 -20.24 -24.29 4.26
CA ASP A 589 -19.72 -22.94 4.11
C ASP A 589 -20.09 -22.37 2.73
N ASP A 590 -20.44 -21.08 2.70
CA ASP A 590 -20.78 -20.35 1.48
C ASP A 590 -19.71 -19.31 1.16
N LEU A 591 -19.68 -18.83 -0.09
CA LEU A 591 -18.73 -17.80 -0.52
C LEU A 591 -19.33 -16.40 -0.35
N LEU A 592 -18.61 -15.53 0.35
CA LEU A 592 -18.90 -14.10 0.50
C LEU A 592 -17.86 -13.27 -0.26
N ILE A 593 -18.34 -12.33 -1.07
CA ILE A 593 -17.51 -11.43 -1.87
C ILE A 593 -17.77 -9.99 -1.40
N GLY A 594 -16.77 -9.41 -0.74
CA GLY A 594 -16.72 -8.01 -0.37
C GLY A 594 -16.37 -7.13 -1.57
N CYS A 595 -17.10 -6.04 -1.74
CA CYS A 595 -16.84 -5.04 -2.78
C CYS A 595 -16.85 -3.62 -2.20
N PRO A 596 -15.87 -3.25 -1.34
CA PRO A 596 -15.80 -1.92 -0.72
C PRO A 596 -15.70 -0.76 -1.72
N TYR A 597 -15.19 -1.02 -2.93
CA TYR A 597 -15.08 -0.01 -3.98
C TYR A 597 -16.32 0.04 -4.90
N CYS A 598 -17.27 -0.89 -4.74
CA CYS A 598 -18.57 -0.77 -5.40
C CYS A 598 -19.27 0.53 -4.97
N GLY A 599 -19.93 1.16 -5.94
CA GLY A 599 -20.81 2.29 -5.70
C GLY A 599 -22.29 1.92 -5.87
N ILE A 600 -23.16 2.80 -5.39
CA ILE A 600 -24.62 2.70 -5.60
C ILE A 600 -25.20 4.03 -6.06
N TYR A 601 -26.42 4.03 -6.61
CA TYR A 601 -27.17 5.28 -6.74
C TYR A 601 -27.63 5.78 -5.36
N GLY A 602 -27.41 7.07 -5.07
CA GLY A 602 -27.97 7.66 -3.85
C GLY A 602 -29.50 7.60 -3.84
N LYS A 603 -30.14 7.81 -2.67
CA LYS A 603 -31.62 7.71 -2.51
C LYS A 603 -32.44 8.53 -3.50
N SER A 604 -31.91 9.68 -3.92
CA SER A 604 -32.56 10.55 -4.92
C SER A 604 -32.38 10.05 -6.36
N ARG A 605 -31.52 9.06 -6.58
CA ARG A 605 -31.05 8.52 -7.87
C ARG A 605 -30.53 9.58 -8.83
N THR A 606 -30.07 10.73 -8.29
CA THR A 606 -29.56 11.85 -9.10
C THR A 606 -28.05 11.82 -9.30
N PHE A 607 -27.31 11.16 -8.41
CA PHE A 607 -25.87 10.95 -8.51
C PHE A 607 -25.49 9.58 -7.93
N ARG A 608 -24.32 9.10 -8.34
CA ARG A 608 -23.72 7.87 -7.82
C ARG A 608 -22.85 8.20 -6.63
N LEU A 609 -22.96 7.37 -5.61
CA LEU A 609 -22.07 7.35 -4.47
C LEU A 609 -20.94 6.38 -4.79
N LEU A 610 -19.70 6.85 -4.85
CA LEU A 610 -18.53 6.01 -5.10
C LEU A 610 -18.11 5.29 -3.80
N HIS A 611 -17.63 4.05 -3.94
CA HIS A 611 -17.00 3.31 -2.85
C HIS A 611 -17.87 3.21 -1.57
N THR A 612 -19.20 3.12 -1.73
CA THR A 612 -20.12 2.88 -0.63
C THR A 612 -19.91 1.50 -0.04
N GLY A 613 -19.57 0.54 -0.90
CA GLY A 613 -19.33 -0.83 -0.53
C GLY A 613 -20.56 -1.74 -0.59
N GLY A 614 -20.30 -3.05 -0.55
CA GLY A 614 -21.29 -4.11 -0.65
C GLY A 614 -20.75 -5.49 -0.31
N VAL A 615 -21.65 -6.44 -0.05
CA VAL A 615 -21.33 -7.86 0.11
C VAL A 615 -22.28 -8.69 -0.75
N PHE A 616 -21.74 -9.64 -1.51
CA PHE A 616 -22.50 -10.59 -2.33
C PHE A 616 -22.26 -12.01 -1.81
N ALA A 617 -23.32 -12.83 -1.75
CA ALA A 617 -23.21 -14.21 -1.29
C ALA A 617 -23.59 -15.20 -2.38
N PHE A 618 -22.81 -16.26 -2.49
CA PHE A 618 -23.05 -17.42 -3.34
C PHE A 618 -23.14 -18.63 -2.42
N LEU A 619 -24.37 -19.16 -2.26
CA LEU A 619 -24.61 -20.30 -1.40
C LEU A 619 -24.06 -21.56 -2.06
N SER A 620 -23.49 -22.45 -1.27
CA SER A 620 -22.90 -23.70 -1.70
C SER A 620 -23.93 -24.60 -2.41
N SER A 621 -23.56 -25.12 -3.58
CA SER A 621 -24.46 -25.90 -4.45
C SER A 621 -23.70 -26.74 -5.46
N SER A 622 -24.12 -27.99 -5.64
CA SER A 622 -23.59 -28.91 -6.66
C SER A 622 -23.82 -28.45 -8.11
N ASP A 623 -24.64 -27.42 -8.31
CA ASP A 623 -24.92 -26.85 -9.63
C ASP A 623 -23.91 -25.78 -10.06
N HIS A 624 -23.05 -25.29 -9.15
CA HIS A 624 -22.05 -24.27 -9.45
C HIS A 624 -20.99 -24.78 -10.43
N LYS A 625 -20.92 -24.17 -11.61
CA LYS A 625 -19.90 -24.42 -12.64
C LYS A 625 -19.98 -23.40 -13.76
N GLY A 626 -18.87 -23.22 -14.48
CA GLY A 626 -18.82 -22.40 -15.69
C GLY A 626 -18.71 -20.91 -15.37
N ASN A 627 -19.43 -20.08 -16.11
CA ASN A 627 -19.31 -18.63 -15.97
C ASN A 627 -20.64 -18.07 -15.48
N VAL A 628 -20.61 -17.37 -14.34
CA VAL A 628 -21.77 -16.69 -13.73
C VAL A 628 -21.45 -15.23 -13.55
N THR A 629 -22.48 -14.40 -13.56
CA THR A 629 -22.33 -12.97 -13.27
C THR A 629 -22.37 -12.75 -11.77
N ILE A 630 -21.81 -11.63 -11.31
CA ILE A 630 -21.92 -11.22 -9.91
C ILE A 630 -23.39 -11.08 -9.49
N PHE A 631 -24.31 -10.79 -10.40
CA PHE A 631 -25.73 -10.62 -10.13
C PHE A 631 -26.51 -11.94 -9.99
N ASP A 632 -25.86 -13.07 -10.22
CA ASP A 632 -26.39 -14.40 -9.91
C ASP A 632 -26.24 -14.77 -8.42
N TYR A 633 -25.89 -13.79 -7.58
CA TYR A 633 -25.84 -13.94 -6.12
C TYR A 633 -27.17 -14.46 -5.55
N ASP A 634 -27.10 -15.20 -4.44
CA ASP A 634 -28.28 -15.63 -3.72
C ASP A 634 -28.93 -14.50 -2.92
N TRP A 635 -28.09 -13.65 -2.32
CA TRP A 635 -28.47 -12.41 -1.68
C TRP A 635 -27.28 -11.43 -1.65
N SER A 636 -27.57 -10.15 -1.42
CA SER A 636 -26.56 -9.10 -1.33
C SER A 636 -26.90 -8.09 -0.23
N ILE A 637 -25.88 -7.51 0.40
CA ILE A 637 -26.01 -6.42 1.37
C ILE A 637 -25.45 -5.13 0.77
N ILE A 638 -26.30 -4.11 0.70
CA ILE A 638 -25.91 -2.72 0.40
C ILE A 638 -25.57 -2.02 1.72
N SER A 639 -24.55 -1.16 1.72
CA SER A 639 -24.23 -0.35 2.90
C SER A 639 -25.46 0.43 3.40
N PRO A 640 -25.84 0.32 4.69
CA PRO A 640 -26.96 1.09 5.24
C PRO A 640 -26.70 2.60 5.38
N GLY A 641 -25.44 3.04 5.27
CA GLY A 641 -25.02 4.42 5.52
C GLY A 641 -25.27 5.38 4.36
N ASP A 642 -25.31 4.87 3.13
CA ASP A 642 -25.50 5.65 1.89
C ASP A 642 -24.57 6.88 1.77
N GLN A 643 -23.31 6.79 2.21
CA GLN A 643 -22.27 7.82 1.95
C GLN A 643 -21.12 7.24 1.11
N GLN A 644 -20.35 8.12 0.49
CA GLN A 644 -19.21 7.72 -0.34
C GLN A 644 -18.04 7.30 0.52
N TYR A 645 -17.22 6.39 -0.01
CA TYR A 645 -15.96 5.94 0.61
C TYR A 645 -16.13 5.30 2.01
N GLU A 646 -17.29 4.75 2.36
CA GLU A 646 -17.43 3.98 3.62
C GLU A 646 -16.63 2.68 3.61
N TRP A 647 -16.36 2.14 2.42
CA TRP A 647 -15.71 0.85 2.22
C TRP A 647 -16.43 -0.30 2.94
N PHE A 648 -17.76 -0.31 2.89
CA PHE A 648 -18.55 -1.43 3.44
C PHE A 648 -18.20 -2.75 2.73
N GLY A 649 -17.93 -3.81 3.49
CA GLY A 649 -17.46 -5.09 2.94
C GLY A 649 -15.93 -5.20 2.91
N TYR A 650 -15.21 -4.28 3.56
CA TYR A 650 -13.75 -4.36 3.74
C TYR A 650 -13.34 -5.53 4.66
N SER A 651 -14.14 -5.81 5.68
CA SER A 651 -13.97 -6.98 6.53
C SER A 651 -15.32 -7.68 6.68
N ILE A 652 -15.30 -9.01 6.61
CA ILE A 652 -16.51 -9.83 6.70
C ILE A 652 -16.19 -10.99 7.63
N ASN A 653 -17.03 -11.15 8.65
CA ASN A 653 -16.99 -12.26 9.56
C ASN A 653 -18.42 -12.74 9.80
N TYR A 654 -18.61 -13.96 10.29
CA TYR A 654 -19.93 -14.46 10.62
C TYR A 654 -19.87 -15.27 11.90
N PHE A 655 -21.00 -15.35 12.58
CA PHE A 655 -21.05 -16.05 13.85
C PHE A 655 -22.43 -16.59 14.17
N LYS A 656 -22.49 -17.80 14.74
CA LYS A 656 -23.73 -18.43 15.21
C LYS A 656 -23.65 -18.76 16.70
N LEU A 657 -24.50 -18.11 17.50
CA LEU A 657 -24.71 -18.43 18.91
C LEU A 657 -25.63 -19.65 18.99
N GLU A 658 -25.44 -20.52 19.98
CA GLU A 658 -26.30 -21.70 20.20
C GLU A 658 -27.79 -21.33 20.37
N SER A 659 -28.07 -20.13 20.88
CA SER A 659 -29.42 -19.59 21.05
C SER A 659 -30.06 -19.07 19.77
N MET A 660 -29.34 -19.07 18.64
CA MET A 660 -29.77 -18.48 17.38
C MET A 660 -30.20 -19.52 16.37
N GLN A 661 -31.29 -19.19 15.68
CA GLN A 661 -31.73 -19.94 14.52
C GLN A 661 -30.82 -19.65 13.32
N ASN A 662 -30.52 -18.38 13.09
CA ASN A 662 -29.72 -17.91 11.96
C ASN A 662 -28.38 -17.33 12.43
N PRO A 663 -27.29 -17.46 11.66
CA PRO A 663 -26.04 -16.77 11.93
C PRO A 663 -26.19 -15.26 11.78
N ILE A 664 -25.31 -14.51 12.44
CA ILE A 664 -25.12 -13.08 12.25
C ILE A 664 -23.88 -12.85 11.39
N ILE A 665 -24.05 -12.13 10.30
CA ILE A 665 -22.97 -11.66 9.43
C ILE A 665 -22.54 -10.28 9.89
N ILE A 666 -21.27 -10.10 10.17
CA ILE A 666 -20.66 -8.86 10.64
C ILE A 666 -19.83 -8.28 9.50
N VAL A 667 -20.13 -7.04 9.13
CA VAL A 667 -19.46 -6.36 8.01
C VAL A 667 -18.86 -5.05 8.49
N GLY A 668 -17.57 -4.86 8.25
CA GLY A 668 -16.83 -3.63 8.52
C GLY A 668 -16.93 -2.63 7.38
N ALA A 669 -16.92 -1.35 7.77
CA ALA A 669 -16.90 -0.17 6.92
C ALA A 669 -15.91 0.85 7.53
N PRO A 670 -14.59 0.61 7.45
CA PRO A 670 -13.58 1.43 8.12
C PRO A 670 -13.55 2.88 7.59
N GLY A 671 -13.97 3.10 6.36
CA GLY A 671 -14.08 4.42 5.73
C GLY A 671 -15.26 5.25 6.22
N TYR A 672 -16.15 4.69 7.05
CA TYR A 672 -17.34 5.39 7.57
C TYR A 672 -16.95 6.72 8.22
N ASP A 673 -17.56 7.81 7.74
CA ASP A 673 -17.44 9.15 8.28
C ASP A 673 -18.69 9.50 9.12
N ASP A 674 -18.48 9.94 10.36
CA ASP A 674 -19.50 10.65 11.14
C ASP A 674 -19.26 12.14 10.95
N HIS A 675 -19.84 12.73 9.88
CA HIS A 675 -19.68 14.14 9.51
C HIS A 675 -19.89 15.16 10.64
N LEU A 676 -20.52 14.75 11.75
CA LEU A 676 -20.79 15.59 12.92
C LEU A 676 -19.74 15.43 14.04
N LYS A 677 -18.97 14.34 14.04
CA LYS A 677 -18.08 13.96 15.14
C LYS A 677 -16.66 13.64 14.69
N ALA A 678 -16.50 12.73 13.72
CA ALA A 678 -15.22 12.13 13.41
C ALA A 678 -15.14 11.59 11.97
N GLN A 679 -14.16 12.11 11.25
CA GLN A 679 -13.79 11.65 9.93
C GLN A 679 -13.16 10.26 9.97
N MET A 680 -13.59 9.36 9.08
CA MET A 680 -13.07 7.99 8.97
C MET A 680 -13.02 7.29 10.35
N SER A 681 -14.09 7.46 11.14
CA SER A 681 -14.22 6.82 12.45
C SER A 681 -14.38 5.31 12.32
N GLY A 682 -14.91 4.85 11.19
CA GLY A 682 -15.23 3.45 10.94
C GLY A 682 -16.50 2.99 11.66
N ARG A 683 -17.07 1.89 11.17
CA ARG A 683 -18.28 1.26 11.68
C ARG A 683 -18.31 -0.23 11.34
N ILE A 684 -18.95 -1.01 12.20
CA ILE A 684 -19.37 -2.38 11.88
C ILE A 684 -20.89 -2.51 11.93
N TYR A 685 -21.41 -3.46 11.16
CA TYR A 685 -22.83 -3.76 11.06
C TYR A 685 -23.06 -5.26 11.21
N GLY A 686 -24.08 -5.67 11.98
CA GLY A 686 -24.51 -7.06 12.10
C GLY A 686 -25.83 -7.32 11.38
N PHE A 687 -25.92 -8.39 10.61
CA PHE A 687 -27.10 -8.78 9.82
C PHE A 687 -27.50 -10.23 10.07
N GLU A 688 -28.80 -10.49 10.19
CA GLU A 688 -29.38 -11.84 10.06
C GLU A 688 -29.95 -11.99 8.66
N ILE A 689 -29.78 -13.15 8.03
CA ILE A 689 -30.42 -13.46 6.75
C ILE A 689 -31.74 -14.17 7.03
N ILE A 690 -32.85 -13.59 6.58
CA ILE A 690 -34.20 -14.14 6.75
C ILE A 690 -34.84 -14.25 5.37
N ASP A 691 -35.11 -15.47 4.89
CA ASP A 691 -35.67 -15.73 3.57
C ASP A 691 -34.89 -15.02 2.44
N LYS A 692 -33.55 -15.14 2.45
CA LYS A 692 -32.61 -14.43 1.55
C LYS A 692 -32.63 -12.90 1.64
N ASN A 693 -33.26 -12.32 2.67
CA ASN A 693 -33.25 -10.87 2.92
C ASN A 693 -32.36 -10.55 4.12
N PRO A 694 -31.32 -9.73 3.94
CA PRO A 694 -30.51 -9.25 5.05
C PRO A 694 -31.29 -8.27 5.93
N VAL A 695 -31.36 -8.55 7.23
CA VAL A 695 -32.00 -7.71 8.24
C VAL A 695 -30.93 -7.23 9.22
N LYS A 696 -30.69 -5.91 9.25
CA LYS A 696 -29.73 -5.33 10.20
C LYS A 696 -30.22 -5.52 11.63
N VAL A 697 -29.37 -6.13 12.46
CA VAL A 697 -29.61 -6.41 13.87
C VAL A 697 -28.97 -5.36 14.77
N PHE A 698 -27.71 -4.98 14.46
CA PHE A 698 -26.99 -3.94 15.17
C PHE A 698 -26.06 -3.11 14.27
N ASP A 699 -25.66 -1.93 14.73
CA ASP A 699 -24.51 -1.18 14.24
C ASP A 699 -23.70 -0.57 15.40
N LEU A 700 -22.37 -0.61 15.28
CA LEU A 700 -21.44 -0.05 16.24
C LEU A 700 -20.41 0.83 15.53
N SER A 701 -20.29 2.09 15.95
CA SER A 701 -19.40 3.08 15.33
C SER A 701 -18.21 3.40 16.21
N GLY A 702 -17.07 3.69 15.58
CA GLY A 702 -16.00 4.45 16.20
C GLY A 702 -16.46 5.86 16.59
N ILE A 703 -15.62 6.56 17.35
CA ILE A 703 -15.93 7.87 17.94
C ILE A 703 -14.85 8.93 17.67
N GLU A 704 -13.62 8.53 17.33
CA GLU A 704 -12.52 9.43 17.04
C GLU A 704 -12.17 9.45 15.55
N LYS A 705 -11.50 10.51 15.12
CA LYS A 705 -11.02 10.64 13.75
C LYS A 705 -9.99 9.56 13.43
N PHE A 706 -10.03 9.06 12.20
CA PHE A 706 -9.05 8.12 11.67
C PHE A 706 -8.94 6.86 12.53
N GLN A 707 -10.02 6.39 13.15
CA GLN A 707 -9.97 5.13 13.89
C GLN A 707 -9.97 3.93 12.95
N GLU A 708 -10.64 4.03 11.80
CA GLU A 708 -10.87 2.87 10.91
C GLU A 708 -11.48 1.68 11.65
N PHE A 709 -12.39 1.95 12.58
CA PHE A 709 -13.04 0.92 13.37
C PHE A 709 -13.74 -0.10 12.46
N GLY A 710 -13.39 -1.38 12.61
CA GLY A 710 -13.85 -2.44 11.72
C GLY A 710 -12.91 -2.78 10.58
N SER A 711 -11.66 -2.30 10.59
CA SER A 711 -10.65 -2.64 9.58
C SER A 711 -10.31 -4.13 9.55
N SER A 712 -10.37 -4.80 10.71
CA SER A 712 -10.25 -6.26 10.84
C SER A 712 -11.19 -6.78 11.91
N ILE A 713 -11.82 -7.93 11.65
CA ILE A 713 -12.84 -8.52 12.51
C ILE A 713 -12.63 -10.03 12.57
N ILE A 714 -12.48 -10.56 13.78
CA ILE A 714 -12.52 -12.01 14.03
C ILE A 714 -13.41 -12.30 15.23
N THR A 715 -13.89 -13.53 15.31
CA THR A 715 -14.61 -14.04 16.48
C THR A 715 -13.81 -15.11 17.20
N GLY A 716 -14.08 -15.28 18.49
CA GLY A 716 -13.43 -16.28 19.32
C GLY A 716 -14.26 -16.71 20.51
N ASP A 717 -13.73 -17.68 21.26
CA ASP A 717 -14.42 -18.36 22.35
C ASP A 717 -13.72 -18.17 23.69
N PHE A 718 -14.50 -17.91 24.74
CA PHE A 718 -13.98 -17.84 26.10
C PHE A 718 -13.78 -19.24 26.71
N HIS A 719 -12.67 -19.43 27.43
CA HIS A 719 -12.31 -20.71 28.07
C HIS A 719 -13.27 -21.11 29.21
N GLU A 720 -13.89 -20.13 29.87
CA GLU A 720 -14.89 -20.30 30.93
C GLU A 720 -16.30 -19.88 30.41
N ASN A 721 -17.27 -20.81 30.45
CA ASN A 721 -18.70 -20.60 30.18
C ASN A 721 -19.16 -20.42 28.72
N GLY A 722 -18.30 -20.66 27.71
CA GLY A 722 -18.73 -20.70 26.29
C GLY A 722 -19.22 -19.36 25.73
N LYS A 723 -18.89 -18.25 26.39
CA LYS A 723 -19.18 -16.90 25.88
C LYS A 723 -18.39 -16.64 24.59
N LYS A 724 -19.01 -15.91 23.67
CA LYS A 724 -18.46 -15.59 22.35
C LYS A 724 -17.98 -14.15 22.32
N LEU A 725 -16.79 -13.97 21.78
CA LEU A 725 -16.08 -12.70 21.69
C LEU A 725 -16.05 -12.21 20.26
N LEU A 726 -16.17 -10.90 20.11
CA LEU A 726 -15.85 -10.20 18.88
C LEU A 726 -14.60 -9.36 19.08
N LEU A 727 -13.60 -9.55 18.25
CA LEU A 727 -12.43 -8.69 18.19
C LEU A 727 -12.59 -7.76 17.01
N VAL A 728 -12.48 -6.46 17.28
CA VAL A 728 -12.59 -5.42 16.25
C VAL A 728 -11.36 -4.54 16.32
N ALA A 729 -10.61 -4.49 15.22
CA ALA A 729 -9.45 -3.64 15.08
C ALA A 729 -9.82 -2.23 14.60
N SER A 730 -8.98 -1.29 14.99
CA SER A 730 -8.95 0.13 14.59
C SER A 730 -7.50 0.48 14.31
N LYS A 731 -6.97 0.08 13.16
CA LYS A 731 -5.51 0.05 12.91
C LYS A 731 -4.84 1.43 12.93
N SER A 732 -5.55 2.50 12.59
CA SER A 732 -5.01 3.87 12.54
C SER A 732 -5.38 4.71 13.77
N GLU A 733 -5.89 4.09 14.83
CA GLU A 733 -6.30 4.81 16.03
C GLU A 733 -5.12 5.46 16.77
N THR A 734 -5.33 6.70 17.20
CA THR A 734 -4.36 7.48 17.98
C THR A 734 -4.67 7.40 19.46
N HIS A 735 -3.63 7.20 20.29
CA HIS A 735 -3.77 7.08 21.75
C HIS A 735 -3.15 8.26 22.48
N GLU A 736 -3.84 8.82 23.47
CA GLU A 736 -3.30 9.91 24.30
C GLU A 736 -2.54 9.37 25.53
N LYS A 737 -1.28 9.79 25.71
CA LYS A 737 -0.42 9.46 26.86
C LYS A 737 -0.55 10.50 27.98
N LYS A 738 -0.61 10.05 29.25
CA LYS A 738 -0.80 10.89 30.46
C LYS A 738 0.42 11.74 30.89
N PHE A 739 1.54 11.75 30.15
CA PHE A 739 2.80 12.41 30.57
C PHE A 739 3.08 13.73 29.83
N PRO A 740 3.53 14.80 30.52
CA PRO A 740 3.34 16.19 30.09
C PRO A 740 4.21 16.72 28.93
N PHE A 741 4.97 15.88 28.24
CA PHE A 741 5.88 16.33 27.16
C PHE A 741 5.76 15.56 25.83
N TYR A 742 5.09 14.40 25.82
CA TYR A 742 4.76 13.64 24.61
C TYR A 742 3.40 12.98 24.83
N ASN A 743 2.34 13.60 24.31
CA ASN A 743 0.97 13.30 24.73
C ASN A 743 0.23 12.36 23.77
N LYS A 744 0.81 11.89 22.65
CA LYS A 744 0.09 11.07 21.66
C LYS A 744 0.98 10.02 20.99
N ASP A 745 0.45 8.81 20.84
CA ASP A 745 0.91 7.83 19.86
C ASP A 745 -0.03 7.86 18.66
N TRP A 746 0.44 8.44 17.56
CA TRP A 746 -0.34 8.62 16.34
C TRP A 746 -0.47 7.29 15.61
N GLN A 747 -1.68 6.90 15.19
CA GLN A 747 -1.90 5.69 14.37
C GLN A 747 -1.22 4.43 14.91
N ALA A 748 -1.16 4.29 16.23
CA ALA A 748 -0.63 3.10 16.89
C ALA A 748 -1.57 1.90 16.69
N GLY A 749 -2.87 2.16 16.50
CA GLY A 749 -3.88 1.14 16.31
C GLY A 749 -4.40 0.56 17.61
N ALA A 750 -5.54 -0.11 17.56
CA ALA A 750 -6.19 -0.68 18.73
C ALA A 750 -7.03 -1.91 18.40
N ILE A 751 -7.26 -2.75 19.42
CA ILE A 751 -8.16 -3.90 19.34
C ILE A 751 -9.14 -3.85 20.50
N ARG A 752 -10.43 -3.93 20.18
CA ARG A 752 -11.52 -4.03 21.14
C ARG A 752 -11.99 -5.47 21.22
N LEU A 753 -12.06 -6.00 22.44
CA LEU A 753 -12.71 -7.28 22.72
C LEU A 753 -14.11 -7.00 23.24
N ILE A 754 -15.12 -7.51 22.55
CA ILE A 754 -16.52 -7.18 22.78
C ILE A 754 -17.34 -8.44 23.10
N ASP A 755 -18.22 -8.35 24.09
CA ASP A 755 -19.22 -9.38 24.39
C ASP A 755 -20.32 -9.38 23.31
N MET A 756 -20.36 -10.44 22.50
CA MET A 756 -21.33 -10.57 21.41
C MET A 756 -22.78 -10.60 21.88
N GLN A 757 -23.03 -11.14 23.08
CA GLN A 757 -24.39 -11.17 23.64
C GLN A 757 -24.88 -9.75 23.91
N TYR A 758 -23.99 -8.88 24.41
CA TYR A 758 -24.33 -7.48 24.66
C TYR A 758 -24.63 -6.72 23.37
N LEU A 759 -23.83 -6.92 22.31
CA LEU A 759 -24.08 -6.29 21.00
C LEU A 759 -25.43 -6.69 20.43
N LYS A 760 -25.80 -7.97 20.52
CA LYS A 760 -27.07 -8.44 19.99
C LYS A 760 -28.28 -7.82 20.69
N GLU A 761 -28.20 -7.64 22.00
CA GLU A 761 -29.29 -7.06 22.80
C GLU A 761 -29.49 -5.55 22.54
N ASN A 762 -28.48 -4.88 21.96
CA ASN A 762 -28.45 -3.43 21.78
C ASN A 762 -28.26 -3.04 20.31
N LYS A 763 -29.28 -2.42 19.72
CA LYS A 763 -29.36 -2.24 18.25
C LYS A 763 -28.45 -1.17 17.66
N ARG A 764 -28.11 -0.11 18.40
CA ARG A 764 -27.29 0.99 17.88
C ARG A 764 -26.41 1.53 18.98
N LEU A 765 -25.11 1.45 18.77
CA LEU A 765 -24.11 1.73 19.78
C LEU A 765 -22.97 2.57 19.19
N SER A 766 -22.30 3.29 20.07
CA SER A 766 -20.96 3.81 19.84
C SER A 766 -19.96 3.08 20.73
N ASP A 767 -18.67 3.16 20.39
CA ASP A 767 -17.60 2.65 21.26
C ASP A 767 -17.71 3.21 22.69
N HIS A 768 -18.14 4.48 22.81
CA HIS A 768 -18.42 5.10 24.10
C HIS A 768 -19.57 4.43 24.87
N ASP A 769 -20.67 4.12 24.19
CA ASP A 769 -21.81 3.42 24.81
C ASP A 769 -21.41 2.01 25.27
N MET A 770 -20.54 1.35 24.51
CA MET A 770 -19.99 0.03 24.86
C MET A 770 -19.16 0.06 26.14
N ILE A 771 -18.35 1.10 26.33
CA ILE A 771 -17.57 1.34 27.54
C ILE A 771 -18.51 1.60 28.74
N LEU A 772 -19.49 2.50 28.56
CA LEU A 772 -20.40 2.90 29.65
C LEU A 772 -21.38 1.80 30.07
N GLY A 773 -21.82 0.97 29.11
CA GLY A 773 -22.75 -0.15 29.33
C GLY A 773 -22.08 -1.51 29.56
N LYS A 774 -20.74 -1.56 29.49
CA LYS A 774 -19.85 -2.73 29.71
C LYS A 774 -20.08 -3.95 28.82
N GLY A 775 -20.44 -3.71 27.57
CA GLY A 775 -20.26 -4.71 26.50
C GLY A 775 -18.80 -4.83 26.05
N LEU A 776 -17.95 -3.83 26.32
CA LEU A 776 -16.51 -3.88 26.06
C LEU A 776 -15.80 -4.62 27.20
N LEU A 777 -15.03 -5.64 26.85
CA LEU A 777 -14.32 -6.51 27.78
C LEU A 777 -12.86 -6.11 27.97
N ALA A 778 -12.19 -5.71 26.89
CA ALA A 778 -10.83 -5.20 26.91
C ALA A 778 -10.59 -4.25 25.73
N LEU A 779 -9.65 -3.31 25.92
CA LEU A 779 -9.11 -2.45 24.88
C LEU A 779 -7.59 -2.59 24.91
N LEU A 780 -7.02 -2.96 23.77
CA LEU A 780 -5.57 -3.05 23.56
C LEU A 780 -5.14 -1.89 22.66
N HIS A 781 -4.01 -1.29 22.99
CA HIS A 781 -3.44 -0.13 22.30
C HIS A 781 -2.15 -0.54 21.60
N GLY A 782 -1.79 0.05 20.47
CA GLY A 782 -0.51 -0.23 19.83
C GLY A 782 0.69 0.16 20.68
N SER A 783 1.84 -0.44 20.36
CA SER A 783 3.08 -0.31 21.12
C SER A 783 3.80 1.03 20.87
N GLU A 784 3.68 1.61 19.68
CA GLU A 784 4.28 2.89 19.32
C GLU A 784 3.51 3.65 18.23
N SER A 785 3.92 4.88 17.93
CA SER A 785 3.30 5.63 16.83
C SER A 785 3.50 4.92 15.50
N PHE A 786 2.43 4.88 14.71
CA PHE A 786 2.34 4.28 13.40
C PHE A 786 2.49 2.76 13.40
N SER A 787 2.41 2.05 14.53
CA SER A 787 2.60 0.58 14.56
C SER A 787 1.46 -0.23 13.92
N HIS A 788 0.27 0.34 13.82
CA HIS A 788 -0.94 -0.26 13.24
C HIS A 788 -1.36 -1.60 13.87
N LEU A 789 -1.53 -1.64 15.19
CA LEU A 789 -2.06 -2.81 15.90
C LEU A 789 -3.41 -3.25 15.36
N GLY A 790 -3.51 -4.55 15.10
CA GLY A 790 -4.73 -5.19 14.59
C GLY A 790 -4.79 -5.29 13.08
N SER A 791 -3.68 -5.03 12.38
CA SER A 791 -3.58 -5.16 10.92
C SER A 791 -3.94 -6.58 10.44
N SER A 792 -3.42 -7.61 11.09
CA SER A 792 -3.85 -9.01 10.94
C SER A 792 -4.24 -9.58 12.29
N LEU A 793 -5.31 -10.37 12.31
CA LEU A 793 -5.80 -11.07 13.49
C LEU A 793 -5.96 -12.56 13.18
N LEU A 794 -5.53 -13.43 14.10
CA LEU A 794 -5.71 -14.87 14.00
C LEU A 794 -6.19 -15.42 15.34
N TRP A 795 -7.36 -16.06 15.35
CA TRP A 795 -7.82 -16.80 16.52
C TRP A 795 -7.15 -18.18 16.59
N ASP A 796 -6.68 -18.57 17.76
CA ASP A 796 -6.09 -19.88 18.03
C ASP A 796 -7.02 -20.70 18.94
N ASP A 797 -7.79 -21.59 18.33
CA ASP A 797 -8.75 -22.42 19.06
C ASP A 797 -8.12 -23.45 19.99
N ASP A 798 -6.92 -23.93 19.66
CA ASP A 798 -6.22 -24.96 20.44
C ASP A 798 -5.77 -24.37 21.80
N GLU A 799 -5.36 -23.10 21.79
CA GLU A 799 -4.82 -22.42 22.98
C GLU A 799 -5.79 -21.40 23.58
N LYS A 800 -6.96 -21.19 22.96
CA LYS A 800 -7.95 -20.14 23.32
C LYS A 800 -7.29 -18.78 23.51
N SER A 801 -6.47 -18.43 22.53
CA SER A 801 -5.68 -17.20 22.46
C SER A 801 -5.83 -16.59 21.07
N PHE A 802 -5.28 -15.40 20.86
CA PHE A 802 -5.20 -14.83 19.52
C PHE A 802 -3.87 -14.16 19.25
N TRP A 803 -3.52 -14.11 17.99
CA TRP A 803 -2.38 -13.35 17.47
C TRP A 803 -2.87 -12.07 16.82
N SER A 804 -2.09 -11.01 16.98
CA SER A 804 -2.23 -9.76 16.24
C SER A 804 -0.88 -9.33 15.69
N SER A 805 -0.88 -8.55 14.61
CA SER A 805 0.32 -7.88 14.11
C SER A 805 0.33 -6.37 14.32
N GLU A 806 1.55 -5.84 14.25
CA GLU A 806 1.91 -4.44 14.10
C GLU A 806 3.01 -4.34 13.02
N PRO A 807 2.63 -4.32 11.73
CA PRO A 807 3.61 -4.43 10.64
C PRO A 807 4.50 -3.19 10.50
N PHE A 808 4.11 -2.05 11.07
CA PHE A 808 4.84 -0.79 10.88
C PHE A 808 5.78 -0.43 12.04
N THR A 809 5.86 -1.27 13.08
CA THR A 809 6.77 -1.06 14.22
C THR A 809 8.23 -1.12 13.77
N TYR A 810 9.10 -0.40 14.47
CA TYR A 810 10.56 -0.41 14.30
C TYR A 810 10.95 -0.14 12.84
N TRP A 811 10.50 1.00 12.31
CA TRP A 811 10.77 1.42 10.93
C TRP A 811 10.26 0.43 9.89
N GLU A 812 9.00 0.05 10.04
CA GLU A 812 8.35 -0.93 9.17
C GLU A 812 9.00 -2.31 9.13
N SER A 813 9.84 -2.71 10.10
CA SER A 813 10.30 -4.10 10.15
C SER A 813 9.16 -5.03 10.57
N GLY A 814 8.36 -4.60 11.55
CA GLY A 814 7.11 -5.25 11.96
C GLY A 814 7.26 -6.31 13.05
N GLN A 815 6.16 -6.57 13.75
CA GLN A 815 6.08 -7.59 14.80
C GLN A 815 4.71 -8.23 14.92
N ILE A 816 4.68 -9.38 15.61
CA ILE A 816 3.45 -10.07 16.00
C ILE A 816 3.42 -10.32 17.50
N LEU A 817 2.22 -10.28 18.04
CA LEU A 817 1.91 -10.29 19.46
C LEU A 817 0.89 -11.39 19.73
N LYS A 818 1.16 -12.24 20.73
CA LYS A 818 0.20 -13.23 21.21
C LYS A 818 -0.48 -12.76 22.49
N TYR A 819 -1.80 -12.86 22.53
CA TYR A 819 -2.62 -12.49 23.67
C TYR A 819 -3.44 -13.69 24.14
N SER A 820 -3.32 -14.02 25.43
CA SER A 820 -4.17 -15.02 26.06
C SER A 820 -5.33 -14.39 26.80
N VAL A 821 -6.48 -15.07 26.76
CA VAL A 821 -7.74 -14.61 27.32
C VAL A 821 -8.06 -15.50 28.54
N ARG A 822 -7.90 -14.97 29.76
CA ARG A 822 -7.82 -15.80 31.00
C ARG A 822 -9.07 -15.78 31.89
N SER A 823 -9.62 -14.63 32.27
CA SER A 823 -10.89 -14.57 33.04
C SER A 823 -11.51 -13.16 33.06
N LEU A 824 -12.84 -13.05 32.96
CA LEU A 824 -13.58 -11.77 33.01
C LEU A 824 -13.91 -11.28 34.43
N PHE A 825 -13.67 -12.08 35.47
CA PHE A 825 -14.08 -11.77 36.85
C PHE A 825 -13.02 -11.00 37.65
N ASP A 826 -11.78 -10.98 37.20
CA ASP A 826 -10.74 -10.11 37.75
C ASP A 826 -10.32 -9.12 36.65
N SER A 827 -10.95 -7.94 36.66
CA SER A 827 -10.78 -6.93 35.62
C SER A 827 -9.30 -6.63 35.33
N SER A 828 -8.42 -6.77 36.33
CA SER A 828 -7.01 -6.42 36.23
C SER A 828 -6.15 -7.36 35.36
N GLN A 829 -6.67 -8.51 34.91
CA GLN A 829 -5.90 -9.54 34.17
C GLN A 829 -6.67 -10.26 33.04
N ALA A 830 -7.75 -9.69 32.48
CA ALA A 830 -8.61 -10.38 31.51
C ALA A 830 -7.89 -10.82 30.22
N VAL A 831 -6.94 -10.02 29.76
CA VAL A 831 -6.05 -10.33 28.64
C VAL A 831 -4.61 -10.10 29.09
N SER A 832 -3.71 -11.02 28.75
CA SER A 832 -2.28 -10.86 29.00
C SER A 832 -1.50 -11.11 27.72
N GLN A 833 -0.61 -10.17 27.37
CA GLN A 833 0.38 -10.38 26.32
C GLN A 833 1.38 -11.44 26.78
N GLU A 834 1.48 -12.54 26.03
CA GLU A 834 2.32 -13.68 26.41
C GLU A 834 3.63 -13.73 25.63
N SER A 835 3.59 -13.34 24.35
CA SER A 835 4.71 -13.54 23.46
C SER A 835 4.79 -12.45 22.40
N ILE A 836 6.03 -12.21 21.96
CA ILE A 836 6.38 -11.25 20.92
C ILE A 836 7.37 -11.96 20.02
N VAL A 837 7.10 -11.91 18.73
CA VAL A 837 8.07 -12.21 17.68
C VAL A 837 8.17 -10.94 16.83
N SER A 838 9.36 -10.36 16.77
CA SER A 838 9.66 -9.21 15.91
C SER A 838 10.69 -9.63 14.86
N ASP A 839 10.65 -9.01 13.68
CA ASP A 839 11.66 -9.23 12.64
C ASP A 839 13.08 -8.94 13.17
N GLU A 840 13.24 -7.91 14.02
CA GLU A 840 14.54 -7.58 14.64
C GLU A 840 15.10 -8.73 15.50
N CYS A 841 14.23 -9.63 15.98
CA CYS A 841 14.63 -10.80 16.77
C CYS A 841 15.16 -11.95 15.91
N LEU A 842 14.98 -11.90 14.59
CA LEU A 842 15.44 -12.91 13.63
C LEU A 842 16.92 -12.63 13.27
N VAL A 843 17.81 -12.85 14.25
CA VAL A 843 19.25 -12.51 14.16
C VAL A 843 19.93 -13.20 12.96
N GLY A 844 20.76 -12.46 12.21
CA GLY A 844 21.66 -13.00 11.18
C GLY A 844 21.04 -13.16 9.77
N ARG A 845 19.90 -12.51 9.49
CA ARG A 845 19.17 -12.65 8.21
C ARG A 845 18.89 -11.32 7.53
N GLU A 846 18.52 -11.38 6.25
CA GLU A 846 18.03 -10.21 5.51
C GLU A 846 16.80 -9.65 6.23
N ARG A 847 16.86 -8.38 6.66
CA ARG A 847 15.74 -7.69 7.31
C ARG A 847 14.49 -7.75 6.43
N GLN A 848 13.37 -8.12 7.03
CA GLN A 848 12.07 -8.07 6.38
C GLN A 848 11.42 -6.72 6.67
N ALA A 849 10.45 -6.34 5.86
CA ALA A 849 9.62 -5.19 6.16
C ALA A 849 8.13 -5.57 6.05
N ARG A 850 7.36 -5.01 6.99
CA ARG A 850 5.96 -5.28 7.27
C ARG A 850 5.70 -6.72 7.68
N PHE A 851 6.59 -7.26 8.51
CA PHE A 851 6.41 -8.58 9.12
C PHE A 851 5.13 -8.63 9.95
N GLY A 852 4.32 -9.66 9.72
CA GLY A 852 2.99 -9.78 10.32
C GLY A 852 1.86 -9.30 9.41
N HIS A 853 2.12 -9.09 8.11
CA HIS A 853 1.07 -8.74 7.15
C HIS A 853 -0.10 -9.74 7.17
N LYS A 854 0.21 -11.05 7.14
CA LYS A 854 -0.75 -12.13 7.35
C LYS A 854 -0.16 -13.16 8.32
N ILE A 855 -1.01 -13.70 9.20
CA ILE A 855 -0.63 -14.73 10.18
C ILE A 855 -1.57 -15.93 10.02
N ILE A 856 -1.00 -17.13 9.87
CA ILE A 856 -1.75 -18.40 9.92
C ILE A 856 -0.98 -19.44 10.75
N LYS A 857 -1.64 -20.56 11.06
CA LYS A 857 -1.05 -21.71 11.75
C LYS A 857 -1.15 -22.96 10.88
N PHE A 858 -0.02 -23.56 10.52
CA PHE A 858 0.08 -24.68 9.57
C PHE A 858 1.13 -25.68 10.02
N ASP A 859 0.87 -26.98 9.92
CA ASP A 859 1.86 -28.04 10.19
C ASP A 859 2.77 -28.20 8.96
N PHE A 860 3.86 -27.41 8.91
CA PHE A 860 4.68 -27.29 7.71
C PHE A 860 5.65 -28.47 7.55
N ASP A 861 6.16 -29.00 8.66
CA ASP A 861 7.12 -30.11 8.66
C ASP A 861 6.46 -31.50 8.85
N GLY A 862 5.15 -31.54 9.08
CA GLY A 862 4.36 -32.76 9.17
C GLY A 862 4.57 -33.52 10.47
N ASP A 863 4.97 -32.86 11.55
CA ASP A 863 5.20 -33.46 12.86
C ASP A 863 3.91 -33.58 13.72
N GLY A 864 2.80 -33.04 13.22
CA GLY A 864 1.50 -33.01 13.89
C GLY A 864 1.28 -31.79 14.78
N LYS A 865 2.23 -30.86 14.88
CA LYS A 865 2.08 -29.56 15.53
C LYS A 865 1.91 -28.47 14.50
N LYS A 866 1.04 -27.51 14.79
CA LYS A 866 0.89 -26.33 13.94
C LYS A 866 2.02 -25.34 14.23
N ASP A 867 2.78 -25.03 13.19
CA ASP A 867 3.79 -23.98 13.15
C ASP A 867 3.15 -22.64 12.85
N LEU A 868 3.85 -21.56 13.18
CA LEU A 868 3.40 -20.21 12.89
C LEU A 868 3.96 -19.79 11.53
N VAL A 869 3.09 -19.36 10.61
CA VAL A 869 3.47 -18.90 9.28
C VAL A 869 3.06 -17.44 9.14
N VAL A 870 4.04 -16.59 8.85
CA VAL A 870 3.92 -15.13 8.92
C VAL A 870 4.47 -14.53 7.65
N SER A 871 3.68 -13.71 6.96
CA SER A 871 4.16 -13.01 5.77
C SER A 871 4.69 -11.61 6.07
N SER A 872 5.52 -11.13 5.15
CA SER A 872 6.07 -9.78 5.10
C SER A 872 5.83 -9.23 3.70
N GLU A 873 5.27 -8.02 3.59
CA GLU A 873 5.01 -7.39 2.28
C GLU A 873 6.31 -7.11 1.52
N HIS A 874 7.43 -6.96 2.23
CA HIS A 874 8.71 -6.55 1.69
C HIS A 874 9.86 -7.43 2.18
N SER A 875 10.81 -7.68 1.28
CA SER A 875 12.05 -8.42 1.54
C SER A 875 13.24 -7.48 1.29
N ASN A 876 14.11 -7.27 2.29
CA ASN A 876 15.42 -6.60 2.19
C ASN A 876 15.39 -5.05 1.93
N HIS A 877 16.34 -4.32 2.54
CA HIS A 877 16.47 -2.85 2.49
C HIS A 877 16.93 -2.30 1.12
N ALA A 878 17.75 -3.02 0.36
CA ALA A 878 18.48 -2.44 -0.78
C ALA A 878 17.71 -2.41 -2.11
N ALA A 879 16.38 -2.45 -2.04
CA ALA A 879 15.42 -2.72 -3.12
C ALA A 879 15.30 -4.20 -3.45
N ARG A 880 14.11 -4.77 -3.14
CA ARG A 880 13.34 -5.72 -3.95
C ARG A 880 12.11 -6.16 -3.15
N LEU A 881 11.00 -5.43 -3.27
CA LEU A 881 9.70 -5.66 -2.60
C LEU A 881 9.00 -6.93 -3.09
N SER A 882 9.69 -8.07 -3.06
CA SER A 882 9.19 -9.33 -3.58
C SER A 882 8.17 -9.97 -2.66
N GLY A 883 8.19 -9.62 -1.37
CA GLY A 883 7.44 -10.29 -0.30
C GLY A 883 8.13 -11.58 0.13
N SER A 884 7.91 -12.00 1.37
CA SER A 884 8.46 -13.24 1.93
C SER A 884 7.50 -13.88 2.93
N VAL A 885 7.66 -15.18 3.16
CA VAL A 885 6.92 -15.92 4.19
C VAL A 885 7.89 -16.59 5.14
N THR A 886 7.75 -16.32 6.43
CA THR A 886 8.57 -16.88 7.50
C THR A 886 7.77 -17.92 8.28
N ILE A 887 8.34 -19.11 8.42
CA ILE A 887 7.77 -20.25 9.15
C ILE A 887 8.59 -20.43 10.43
N ILE A 888 7.88 -20.48 11.56
CA ILE A 888 8.45 -20.67 12.89
C ILE A 888 7.97 -22.02 13.41
N LEU A 889 8.87 -23.00 13.37
CA LEU A 889 8.60 -24.39 13.77
C LEU A 889 8.41 -24.51 15.30
N LYS A 890 7.54 -25.44 15.74
CA LYS A 890 7.14 -25.60 17.17
C LYS A 890 7.72 -26.79 17.94
#